data_AF-A0A895YA88-F1
#
_entry.id   AF-A0A895YA88-F1
#
_cell.length_a   1.000
_cell.length_b   1.000
_cell.length_c   1.000
_cell.angle_alpha   90.00
_cell.angle_beta   90.00
_cell.angle_gamma   90.00
#
_symmetry.space_group_name_H-M   'P 1'
#
loop_
_entity.id
_entity.type
_entity.pdbx_description
1 polymer ?
#
loop_
_entity_poly.entity_id
_entity_poly.type
_entity_poly.pdbx_seq_one_letter_code
_entity_poly.pdbx_strand_id
1 'polypeptide(L)'
;MPDQERSSRRAEATEAGAEGIGRRALLRAGGVGGVAAAAVVGLGLRPEAALAQPRDEAVTSPARNLGELHELDPHAHTARTGPGGGPRPAPGVRILPIDRAKFLVGVRFDLRVEASGVDPETARIDIEVHGPDGPAPILVGDPIRTSTESDSLEITYPQVTFPAAGTFHVRARVTGRGGRSAQATVEHEVVTAQLGDHPPAKNIIFFLGDGMGTAAITAARILSKGITEGKYHGLLEMDQLQYRGLVGTSGADALATDSANSMSAYMTGHKSSVNAMGVYEGNDPDPNNHPRVENLTELLKRSRDMAIGVVTTSEIQDATPAAVWAHTRRRSEYVEIMEQALNPEQQPDVLLGGGLHALLPQSEPGSRREDDRDLVAEFRKQGFEYADSRRELHKAVRGRRPEKLLGLFHLGNMNVYLDRQHAPDPEVLGEWTDQPNLTEMTEAALRVLERKPNGFFLMVEAASIDKMEHPLDGPRAVYDTIEFDQAIGAAKRWAAGRDDTLIVVTADHNHSMQIAGTHDKREAAGRAANGVYGNAAFPTYADRDGDGFPDDPAPDVELFFGWSNHPDHSDDFHHNPVFKQPALLDEDGRAVDNPERDPDAELQVGNLPFNQTNCVHTVEDVSVFASGPGAARFNAFLDNTELFFAMTDSLDLSVAD
;
A
#
# COMPACT_ATOMS: atom_id res chain seq x y z
N MET A 1 -9.67 -33.84 54.43
CA MET A 1 -10.51 -34.25 55.58
C MET A 1 -10.52 -33.12 56.58
N PRO A 2 -11.66 -32.76 57.17
CA PRO A 2 -13.05 -32.86 56.69
C PRO A 2 -13.76 -31.49 56.96
N ASP A 3 -15.05 -31.21 56.78
CA ASP A 3 -16.27 -31.80 56.21
C ASP A 3 -17.27 -30.61 56.16
N GLN A 4 -18.05 -30.43 55.10
CA GLN A 4 -19.43 -30.90 54.96
C GLN A 4 -20.47 -30.35 55.98
N GLU A 5 -21.42 -29.61 55.39
CA GLU A 5 -22.88 -29.82 55.46
C GLU A 5 -23.72 -29.48 56.71
N ARG A 6 -24.97 -29.08 56.38
CA ARG A 6 -26.26 -29.26 57.09
C ARG A 6 -26.59 -28.25 58.19
N SER A 7 -27.84 -27.85 58.42
CA SER A 7 -29.19 -28.04 57.85
C SER A 7 -30.14 -27.42 58.89
N SER A 8 -31.25 -26.80 58.49
CA SER A 8 -32.62 -27.00 59.06
C SER A 8 -33.55 -25.86 58.60
N ARG A 9 -34.65 -26.15 57.86
CA ARG A 9 -36.03 -26.52 58.30
C ARG A 9 -36.68 -25.39 59.13
N ARG A 10 -37.88 -24.86 58.84
CA ARG A 10 -39.23 -25.45 58.63
C ARG A 10 -40.16 -24.30 58.17
N ALA A 11 -41.00 -24.46 57.14
CA ALA A 11 -42.42 -24.87 57.18
C ALA A 11 -43.41 -23.83 57.75
N GLU A 12 -44.37 -23.38 56.92
CA GLU A 12 -45.82 -23.53 57.17
C GLU A 12 -46.66 -23.04 55.97
N ALA A 13 -47.87 -23.59 55.87
CA ALA A 13 -48.77 -23.62 54.72
C ALA A 13 -50.15 -23.05 55.09
N THR A 14 -50.93 -22.61 54.08
CA THR A 14 -52.43 -22.65 53.96
C THR A 14 -52.82 -21.94 52.64
N GLU A 15 -53.41 -22.60 51.62
CA GLU A 15 -54.86 -22.85 51.36
C GLU A 15 -55.74 -21.56 51.30
N ALA A 16 -56.70 -21.31 50.39
CA ALA A 16 -57.35 -22.03 49.28
C ALA A 16 -58.28 -21.06 48.46
N GLY A 17 -58.80 -21.50 47.29
CA GLY A 17 -60.02 -21.00 46.60
C GLY A 17 -59.83 -20.58 45.13
N ALA A 18 -60.07 -21.44 44.12
CA ALA A 18 -61.34 -21.67 43.36
C ALA A 18 -61.76 -20.46 42.49
N GLU A 19 -62.15 -20.49 41.20
CA GLU A 19 -62.56 -21.49 40.19
C GLU A 19 -62.61 -20.75 38.83
N GLY A 20 -62.46 -21.41 37.68
CA GLY A 20 -62.67 -20.75 36.37
C GLY A 20 -62.19 -21.52 35.13
N ILE A 21 -63.06 -22.39 34.60
CA ILE A 21 -62.87 -23.36 33.51
C ILE A 21 -62.80 -22.70 32.10
N GLY A 22 -61.95 -23.21 31.18
CA GLY A 22 -61.95 -22.69 29.80
C GLY A 22 -61.11 -23.36 28.67
N ARG A 23 -60.90 -24.69 28.68
CA ARG A 23 -60.66 -25.63 27.53
C ARG A 23 -59.70 -25.32 26.33
N ARG A 24 -58.85 -26.34 26.08
CA ARG A 24 -58.04 -26.76 24.89
C ARG A 24 -56.67 -26.05 24.75
N ALA A 25 -55.56 -26.60 25.22
CA ALA A 25 -54.86 -27.87 24.90
C ALA A 25 -54.35 -27.97 23.45
N LEU A 26 -53.05 -27.70 23.24
CA LEU A 26 -52.12 -28.67 22.64
C LEU A 26 -50.65 -28.29 22.87
N LEU A 27 -49.87 -29.34 23.10
CA LEU A 27 -48.49 -29.43 23.57
C LEU A 27 -47.41 -28.89 22.61
N ARG A 28 -46.33 -28.42 23.25
CA ARG A 28 -44.88 -28.63 22.96
C ARG A 28 -44.42 -28.65 21.50
N ALA A 29 -43.47 -27.78 21.18
CA ALA A 29 -42.06 -28.10 20.95
C ALA A 29 -41.29 -26.82 20.63
N GLY A 30 -40.04 -26.73 21.08
CA GLY A 30 -39.14 -25.64 20.71
C GLY A 30 -38.74 -25.69 19.23
N GLY A 31 -38.46 -24.51 18.67
CA GLY A 31 -37.63 -24.27 17.50
C GLY A 31 -36.67 -23.14 17.90
N VAL A 32 -35.36 -23.38 18.11
CA VAL A 32 -34.31 -23.45 17.07
C VAL A 32 -34.36 -22.18 16.23
N GLY A 33 -33.54 -21.17 16.52
CA GLY A 33 -32.10 -21.22 16.21
C GLY A 33 -31.96 -20.96 14.72
N GLY A 34 -32.16 -19.72 14.30
CA GLY A 34 -32.07 -19.34 12.89
C GLY A 34 -30.62 -19.45 12.44
N VAL A 35 -30.34 -20.38 11.54
CA VAL A 35 -29.08 -20.40 10.79
C VAL A 35 -29.17 -19.27 9.77
N ALA A 36 -28.15 -18.42 9.72
CA ALA A 36 -27.91 -17.60 8.54
C ALA A 36 -27.34 -18.50 7.45
N ALA A 37 -28.23 -19.21 6.75
CA ALA A 37 -27.88 -20.05 5.63
C ALA A 37 -28.35 -19.34 4.38
N ALA A 38 -27.41 -18.90 3.54
CA ALA A 38 -27.73 -18.50 2.19
C ALA A 38 -27.53 -19.70 1.27
N ALA A 39 -28.59 -20.06 0.54
CA ALA A 39 -28.56 -21.12 -0.45
C ALA A 39 -28.93 -20.54 -1.81
N VAL A 40 -27.96 -20.42 -2.72
CA VAL A 40 -28.18 -19.89 -4.07
C VAL A 40 -28.25 -21.04 -5.06
N VAL A 41 -29.37 -21.16 -5.79
CA VAL A 41 -29.63 -22.21 -6.80
C VAL A 41 -29.75 -21.57 -8.19
N GLY A 42 -29.08 -22.15 -9.18
CA GLY A 42 -29.11 -21.64 -10.55
C GLY A 42 -30.47 -21.81 -11.25
N LEU A 43 -31.07 -20.67 -11.64
CA LEU A 43 -32.04 -20.53 -12.73
C LEU A 43 -31.79 -19.16 -13.39
N GLY A 44 -31.34 -19.16 -14.65
CA GLY A 44 -30.99 -17.96 -15.40
C GLY A 44 -32.11 -17.40 -16.30
N LEU A 45 -31.70 -16.38 -17.08
CA LEU A 45 -32.29 -15.66 -18.24
C LEU A 45 -32.68 -14.18 -17.94
N ARG A 46 -32.29 -13.13 -18.70
CA ARG A 46 -31.72 -13.00 -20.08
C ARG A 46 -31.10 -11.58 -20.33
N PRO A 47 -30.42 -11.34 -21.48
CA PRO A 47 -29.38 -10.32 -21.70
C PRO A 47 -29.83 -9.12 -22.58
N GLU A 48 -28.96 -8.10 -22.70
CA GLU A 48 -28.75 -7.37 -23.96
C GLU A 48 -27.25 -7.19 -24.22
N ALA A 49 -26.88 -7.44 -25.48
CA ALA A 49 -25.53 -7.41 -26.02
C ALA A 49 -25.49 -6.48 -27.23
N ALA A 50 -24.33 -5.87 -27.49
CA ALA A 50 -23.91 -5.55 -28.86
C ALA A 50 -22.37 -5.56 -28.92
N LEU A 51 -21.81 -6.72 -29.26
CA LEU A 51 -20.47 -6.87 -29.81
C LEU A 51 -20.55 -6.74 -31.33
N ALA A 52 -19.60 -6.01 -31.93
CA ALA A 52 -19.30 -6.09 -33.35
C ALA A 52 -17.77 -6.17 -33.53
N GLN A 53 -17.33 -7.15 -34.34
CA GLN A 53 -15.99 -7.34 -34.90
C GLN A 53 -16.15 -7.73 -36.39
N PRO A 54 -15.11 -7.84 -37.24
CA PRO A 54 -13.86 -7.07 -37.37
C PRO A 54 -13.64 -6.57 -38.83
N ARG A 55 -12.56 -5.82 -39.12
CA ARG A 55 -11.97 -5.69 -40.47
C ARG A 55 -10.45 -5.57 -40.42
N ASP A 56 -9.80 -6.29 -41.33
CA ASP A 56 -8.35 -6.41 -41.55
C ASP A 56 -7.69 -5.21 -42.27
N GLU A 57 -6.41 -5.02 -41.90
CA GLU A 57 -5.21 -4.55 -42.63
C GLU A 57 -5.21 -3.25 -43.47
N ALA A 58 -4.40 -2.27 -43.05
CA ALA A 58 -3.14 -1.87 -43.73
C ALA A 58 -2.50 -0.57 -43.16
N VAL A 59 -1.33 -0.75 -42.51
CA VAL A 59 -0.05 -0.02 -42.65
C VAL A 59 -0.06 1.51 -42.90
N THR A 60 0.43 2.31 -41.93
CA THR A 60 1.64 3.18 -42.00
C THR A 60 1.67 4.19 -40.84
N SER A 61 2.64 4.04 -39.91
CA SER A 61 3.31 5.17 -39.21
C SER A 61 4.05 6.04 -40.25
N PRO A 62 4.44 7.32 -40.01
CA PRO A 62 4.89 7.88 -38.72
C PRO A 62 4.62 9.38 -38.45
N ALA A 63 4.94 9.81 -37.22
CA ALA A 63 5.84 10.95 -36.96
C ALA A 63 6.42 10.83 -35.54
N ARG A 64 7.66 10.36 -35.46
CA ARG A 64 8.49 10.25 -34.25
C ARG A 64 9.10 11.60 -33.87
N ASN A 65 9.25 11.87 -32.58
CA ASN A 65 10.55 12.03 -31.90
C ASN A 65 10.33 12.41 -30.43
N LEU A 66 10.69 11.49 -29.53
CA LEU A 66 11.45 11.69 -28.28
C LEU A 66 12.06 10.31 -27.96
N GLY A 67 13.32 10.28 -27.51
CA GLY A 67 14.20 9.11 -27.50
C GLY A 67 13.65 7.91 -26.73
N GLU A 68 13.85 6.72 -27.30
CA GLU A 68 13.48 5.41 -26.75
C GLU A 68 14.27 5.13 -25.46
N LEU A 69 13.68 5.43 -24.30
CA LEU A 69 13.77 4.56 -23.13
C LEU A 69 12.52 3.69 -23.16
N HIS A 70 12.66 2.46 -23.63
CA HIS A 70 11.68 1.43 -23.33
C HIS A 70 11.82 1.10 -21.83
N GLU A 71 11.20 1.91 -20.97
CA GLU A 71 10.83 1.48 -19.62
C GLU A 71 9.72 0.44 -19.82
N LEU A 72 10.10 -0.83 -19.89
CA LEU A 72 9.18 -1.85 -19.44
C LEU A 72 8.88 -1.51 -17.99
N ASP A 73 7.61 -1.23 -17.68
CA ASP A 73 7.12 -1.32 -16.32
C ASP A 73 7.52 -2.71 -15.77
N PRO A 74 8.44 -2.80 -14.80
CA PRO A 74 8.92 -4.08 -14.28
C PRO A 74 7.78 -4.89 -13.62
N HIS A 75 6.62 -4.28 -13.35
CA HIS A 75 5.47 -4.91 -12.73
C HIS A 75 4.42 -5.46 -13.72
N ALA A 76 4.51 -5.13 -15.02
CA ALA A 76 3.58 -5.60 -16.04
C ALA A 76 3.60 -7.14 -16.26
N HIS A 77 4.66 -7.82 -15.79
CA HIS A 77 4.88 -9.26 -16.01
C HIS A 77 4.48 -10.19 -14.84
N THR A 78 3.82 -9.67 -13.81
CA THR A 78 3.37 -10.50 -12.66
C THR A 78 2.07 -11.27 -12.91
N ALA A 79 1.45 -11.11 -14.08
CA ALA A 79 0.27 -11.90 -14.47
C ALA A 79 0.65 -13.36 -14.74
N ARG A 80 0.08 -14.30 -13.96
CA ARG A 80 0.24 -15.74 -14.19
C ARG A 80 -0.39 -16.14 -15.52
N THR A 81 0.42 -16.54 -16.51
CA THR A 81 -0.06 -17.22 -17.71
C THR A 81 0.00 -18.74 -17.51
N GLY A 82 -1.13 -19.36 -17.21
CA GLY A 82 -1.30 -20.81 -17.24
C GLY A 82 -1.98 -21.26 -18.53
N PRO A 83 -1.49 -22.29 -19.25
CA PRO A 83 -2.14 -22.79 -20.46
C PRO A 83 -3.41 -23.59 -20.10
N GLY A 84 -4.52 -23.24 -20.76
CA GLY A 84 -5.77 -23.99 -20.70
C GLY A 84 -5.76 -25.30 -21.49
N GLY A 85 -6.74 -26.16 -21.20
CA GLY A 85 -7.12 -27.28 -22.06
C GLY A 85 -6.98 -28.69 -21.45
N GLY A 86 -7.55 -28.91 -20.26
CA GLY A 86 -7.74 -30.24 -19.68
C GLY A 86 -9.23 -30.54 -19.41
N PRO A 87 -9.61 -31.82 -19.16
CA PRO A 87 -10.97 -32.17 -18.75
C PRO A 87 -11.39 -31.36 -17.51
N ARG A 88 -12.69 -30.99 -17.40
CA ARG A 88 -13.20 -30.13 -16.30
C ARG A 88 -12.66 -30.62 -14.94
N PRO A 89 -11.93 -29.76 -14.20
CA PRO A 89 -11.29 -30.14 -12.95
C PRO A 89 -12.29 -30.60 -11.88
N ALA A 90 -11.78 -31.15 -10.76
CA ALA A 90 -12.59 -31.36 -9.56
C ALA A 90 -13.20 -30.02 -9.11
N PRO A 91 -14.47 -29.98 -8.61
CA PRO A 91 -15.01 -28.76 -8.07
C PRO A 91 -14.08 -28.17 -7.02
N GLY A 92 -13.76 -26.89 -7.14
CA GLY A 92 -13.01 -26.13 -6.16
C GLY A 92 -13.90 -25.10 -5.47
N VAL A 93 -13.56 -24.71 -4.25
CA VAL A 93 -14.20 -23.60 -3.53
C VAL A 93 -13.11 -22.72 -2.93
N ARG A 94 -13.18 -21.42 -3.19
CA ARG A 94 -12.35 -20.40 -2.55
C ARG A 94 -13.25 -19.40 -1.82
N ILE A 95 -12.85 -18.98 -0.63
CA ILE A 95 -13.54 -17.98 0.17
C ILE A 95 -12.59 -16.80 0.35
N LEU A 96 -13.10 -15.59 0.13
CA LEU A 96 -12.43 -14.32 0.41
C LEU A 96 -13.32 -13.50 1.34
N PRO A 97 -12.77 -12.83 2.36
CA PRO A 97 -11.36 -12.74 2.76
C PRO A 97 -10.70 -14.08 3.13
N ILE A 98 -9.37 -14.13 2.99
CA ILE A 98 -8.57 -15.36 3.18
C ILE A 98 -8.65 -15.92 4.62
N ASP A 99 -8.17 -17.15 4.79
CA ASP A 99 -8.06 -17.78 6.10
C ASP A 99 -7.16 -16.97 7.04
N ARG A 100 -7.54 -16.92 8.32
CA ARG A 100 -6.89 -16.15 9.40
C ARG A 100 -6.84 -14.64 9.15
N ALA A 101 -7.68 -14.11 8.27
CA ALA A 101 -7.84 -12.66 8.14
C ALA A 101 -8.36 -12.07 9.47
N LYS A 102 -7.77 -10.95 9.88
CA LYS A 102 -8.11 -10.24 11.11
C LYS A 102 -8.88 -8.97 10.75
N PHE A 103 -9.89 -8.63 11.54
CA PHE A 103 -10.81 -7.52 11.29
C PHE A 103 -10.96 -6.67 12.53
N LEU A 104 -11.13 -5.37 12.35
CA LEU A 104 -11.71 -4.52 13.38
C LEU A 104 -13.24 -4.60 13.28
N VAL A 105 -13.94 -4.69 14.42
CA VAL A 105 -15.41 -4.65 14.47
C VAL A 105 -15.94 -3.44 13.67
N GLY A 106 -16.98 -3.67 12.85
CA GLY A 106 -17.64 -2.62 12.06
C GLY A 106 -16.93 -2.20 10.76
N VAL A 107 -15.76 -2.76 10.45
CA VAL A 107 -15.12 -2.62 9.13
C VAL A 107 -15.96 -3.29 8.06
N ARG A 108 -16.14 -2.61 6.94
CA ARG A 108 -16.89 -3.12 5.78
C ARG A 108 -15.96 -3.90 4.85
N PHE A 109 -16.44 -5.03 4.34
CA PHE A 109 -15.73 -5.83 3.35
C PHE A 109 -16.69 -6.61 2.47
N ASP A 110 -16.21 -7.05 1.31
CA ASP A 110 -16.98 -7.92 0.43
C ASP A 110 -16.62 -9.39 0.73
N LEU A 111 -17.63 -10.19 1.10
CA LEU A 111 -17.46 -11.63 1.21
C LEU A 111 -17.70 -12.28 -0.16
N ARG A 112 -16.67 -12.88 -0.75
CA ARG A 112 -16.78 -13.60 -2.03
C ARG A 112 -16.52 -15.08 -1.88
N VAL A 113 -17.37 -15.89 -2.48
CA VAL A 113 -17.18 -17.33 -2.66
C VAL A 113 -17.09 -17.63 -4.15
N GLU A 114 -16.01 -18.30 -4.54
CA GLU A 114 -15.77 -18.71 -5.92
C GLU A 114 -15.79 -20.23 -6.02
N ALA A 115 -16.62 -20.73 -6.92
CA ALA A 115 -16.68 -22.14 -7.28
C ALA A 115 -16.05 -22.33 -8.66
N SER A 116 -15.14 -23.28 -8.80
CA SER A 116 -14.55 -23.67 -10.09
C SER A 116 -14.86 -25.13 -10.43
N GLY A 117 -14.78 -25.50 -11.71
CA GLY A 117 -15.09 -26.86 -12.17
C GLY A 117 -16.58 -27.25 -12.02
N VAL A 118 -17.48 -26.26 -12.00
CA VAL A 118 -18.92 -26.44 -11.82
C VAL A 118 -19.72 -25.86 -12.98
N ASP A 119 -20.96 -26.30 -13.16
CA ASP A 119 -21.86 -25.69 -14.15
C ASP A 119 -22.59 -24.52 -13.48
N PRO A 120 -22.35 -23.26 -13.88
CA PRO A 120 -22.94 -22.10 -13.23
C PRO A 120 -24.47 -22.11 -13.23
N GLU A 121 -25.10 -22.76 -14.21
CA GLU A 121 -26.56 -22.80 -14.31
C GLU A 121 -27.20 -23.78 -13.31
N THR A 122 -26.45 -24.78 -12.86
CA THR A 122 -27.01 -25.87 -12.03
C THR A 122 -26.31 -26.03 -10.69
N ALA A 123 -25.15 -25.41 -10.49
CA ALA A 123 -24.44 -25.42 -9.23
C ALA A 123 -25.24 -24.69 -8.13
N ARG A 124 -25.04 -25.18 -6.91
CA ARG A 124 -25.56 -24.56 -5.69
C ARG A 124 -24.41 -24.23 -4.76
N ILE A 125 -24.43 -23.02 -4.20
CA ILE A 125 -23.50 -22.60 -3.15
C ILE A 125 -24.32 -22.37 -1.87
N ASP A 126 -23.98 -23.11 -0.83
CA ASP A 126 -24.49 -22.94 0.53
C ASP A 126 -23.41 -22.29 1.39
N ILE A 127 -23.70 -21.12 1.96
CA ILE A 127 -22.78 -20.37 2.83
C ILE A 127 -23.36 -20.32 4.24
N GLU A 128 -22.54 -20.74 5.21
CA GLU A 128 -22.83 -20.72 6.63
C GLU A 128 -21.78 -19.85 7.34
N VAL A 129 -22.22 -18.90 8.16
CA VAL A 129 -21.33 -18.09 9.00
C VAL A 129 -21.66 -18.35 10.47
N HIS A 130 -20.64 -18.71 11.25
CA HIS A 130 -20.74 -18.96 12.68
C HIS A 130 -19.79 -18.05 13.45
N GLY A 131 -20.31 -17.26 14.38
CA GLY A 131 -19.52 -16.51 15.35
C GLY A 131 -19.41 -17.23 16.71
N PRO A 132 -18.86 -16.55 17.73
CA PRO A 132 -18.66 -17.11 19.07
C PRO A 132 -19.94 -17.63 19.73
N ASP A 133 -21.07 -16.97 19.47
CA ASP A 133 -22.38 -17.29 20.07
C ASP A 133 -23.26 -18.18 19.17
N GLY A 134 -22.72 -18.72 18.08
CA GLY A 134 -23.45 -19.57 17.13
C GLY A 134 -23.63 -18.93 15.75
N PRO A 135 -24.69 -19.25 15.00
CA PRO A 135 -24.90 -18.69 13.65
C PRO A 135 -24.94 -17.16 13.64
N ALA A 136 -24.21 -16.54 12.72
CA ALA A 136 -24.09 -15.08 12.60
C ALA A 136 -24.71 -14.57 11.28
N PRO A 137 -25.86 -13.87 11.32
CA PRO A 137 -26.58 -13.41 10.12
C PRO A 137 -25.99 -12.14 9.51
N ILE A 138 -24.73 -12.21 9.11
CA ILE A 138 -24.01 -11.08 8.48
C ILE A 138 -24.22 -10.99 6.96
N LEU A 139 -24.76 -12.04 6.34
CA LEU A 139 -25.08 -12.07 4.91
C LEU A 139 -26.41 -11.35 4.68
N VAL A 140 -26.35 -10.03 4.51
CA VAL A 140 -27.52 -9.17 4.31
C VAL A 140 -27.67 -8.81 2.84
N GLY A 141 -28.90 -8.80 2.34
CA GLY A 141 -29.23 -8.45 0.95
C GLY A 141 -29.09 -9.62 -0.03
N ASP A 142 -29.42 -9.34 -1.29
CA ASP A 142 -29.22 -10.30 -2.38
C ASP A 142 -27.75 -10.28 -2.81
N PRO A 143 -27.08 -11.44 -2.91
CA PRO A 143 -25.72 -11.48 -3.39
C PRO A 143 -25.64 -11.09 -4.87
N ILE A 144 -24.51 -10.51 -5.24
CA ILE A 144 -24.10 -10.36 -6.63
C ILE A 144 -23.64 -11.74 -7.11
N ARG A 145 -24.23 -12.21 -8.20
CA ARG A 145 -23.86 -13.48 -8.84
C ARG A 145 -23.19 -13.20 -10.18
N THR A 146 -21.98 -13.69 -10.33
CA THR A 146 -21.22 -13.64 -11.58
C THR A 146 -20.80 -15.04 -12.03
N SER A 147 -20.37 -15.16 -13.27
CA SER A 147 -19.74 -16.36 -13.82
C SER A 147 -18.72 -15.89 -14.84
N THR A 148 -17.47 -15.77 -14.38
CA THR A 148 -16.39 -15.22 -15.22
C THR A 148 -15.88 -16.25 -16.23
N GLU A 149 -16.05 -17.55 -15.95
CA GLU A 149 -15.74 -18.66 -16.83
C GLU A 149 -16.93 -19.60 -17.06
N SER A 150 -16.87 -20.38 -18.14
CA SER A 150 -17.94 -21.34 -18.51
C SER A 150 -18.13 -22.48 -17.50
N ASP A 151 -17.16 -22.68 -16.61
CA ASP A 151 -17.18 -23.68 -15.54
C ASP A 151 -16.92 -23.10 -14.15
N SER A 152 -17.27 -21.83 -13.93
CA SER A 152 -17.19 -21.16 -12.63
C SER A 152 -18.50 -20.51 -12.21
N LEU A 153 -18.67 -20.31 -10.90
CA LEU A 153 -19.78 -19.56 -10.31
C LEU A 153 -19.26 -18.77 -9.11
N GLU A 154 -19.47 -17.46 -9.10
CA GLU A 154 -19.08 -16.60 -7.99
C GLU A 154 -20.27 -15.90 -7.36
N ILE A 155 -20.20 -15.76 -6.03
CA ILE A 155 -21.22 -15.13 -5.20
C ILE A 155 -20.51 -14.13 -4.29
N THR A 156 -20.88 -12.85 -4.40
CA THR A 156 -20.34 -11.76 -3.58
C THR A 156 -21.44 -11.13 -2.76
N TYR A 157 -21.24 -11.07 -1.44
CA TYR A 157 -22.03 -10.22 -0.54
C TYR A 157 -21.23 -8.95 -0.28
N PRO A 158 -21.65 -7.81 -0.84
CA PRO A 158 -20.90 -6.58 -0.67
C PRO A 158 -21.12 -5.97 0.71
N GLN A 159 -20.12 -5.24 1.21
CA GLN A 159 -20.25 -4.36 2.39
C GLN A 159 -20.75 -5.06 3.66
N VAL A 160 -20.32 -6.30 3.87
CA VAL A 160 -20.55 -7.09 5.09
C VAL A 160 -19.75 -6.52 6.25
N THR A 161 -20.28 -6.62 7.47
CA THR A 161 -19.58 -6.26 8.70
C THR A 161 -19.71 -7.38 9.75
N PHE A 162 -18.70 -7.52 10.61
CA PHE A 162 -18.82 -8.34 11.81
C PHE A 162 -19.37 -7.51 12.98
N PRO A 163 -20.42 -7.99 13.69
CA PRO A 163 -21.12 -7.19 14.68
C PRO A 163 -20.45 -7.16 16.07
N ALA A 164 -19.51 -8.06 16.32
CA ALA A 164 -18.84 -8.19 17.61
C ALA A 164 -17.47 -8.86 17.47
N ALA A 165 -16.60 -8.65 18.46
CA ALA A 165 -15.31 -9.31 18.51
C ALA A 165 -15.43 -10.82 18.81
N GLY A 166 -14.45 -11.58 18.32
CA GLY A 166 -14.31 -13.01 18.50
C GLY A 166 -13.97 -13.73 17.19
N THR A 167 -13.97 -15.06 17.23
CA THR A 167 -13.63 -15.89 16.07
C THR A 167 -14.87 -16.25 15.27
N PHE A 168 -14.85 -15.94 13.97
CA PHE A 168 -15.89 -16.30 13.02
C PHE A 168 -15.40 -17.37 12.06
N HIS A 169 -16.27 -18.32 11.72
CA HIS A 169 -16.01 -19.36 10.74
C HIS A 169 -16.95 -19.16 9.56
N VAL A 170 -16.40 -18.93 8.37
CA VAL A 170 -17.17 -18.88 7.13
C VAL A 170 -16.96 -20.20 6.40
N ARG A 171 -18.05 -20.95 6.23
CA ARG A 171 -18.04 -22.21 5.49
C ARG A 171 -18.84 -22.05 4.21
N ALA A 172 -18.24 -22.44 3.10
CA ALA A 172 -18.92 -22.53 1.81
C ALA A 172 -18.91 -23.98 1.32
N ARG A 173 -20.08 -24.48 0.93
CA ARG A 173 -20.24 -25.77 0.27
C ARG A 173 -20.80 -25.56 -1.12
N VAL A 174 -20.12 -26.09 -2.12
CA VAL A 174 -20.54 -26.09 -3.50
C VAL A 174 -21.00 -27.48 -3.88
N THR A 175 -22.20 -27.58 -4.48
CA THR A 175 -22.75 -28.83 -5.01
C THR A 175 -23.05 -28.67 -6.49
N GLY A 176 -22.39 -29.47 -7.32
CA GLY A 176 -22.58 -29.52 -8.77
C GLY A 176 -23.40 -30.73 -9.23
N ARG A 177 -23.67 -30.78 -10.54
CA ARG A 177 -24.43 -31.86 -11.17
C ARG A 177 -23.76 -33.23 -10.97
N GLY A 178 -24.57 -34.25 -10.68
CA GLY A 178 -24.09 -35.62 -10.43
C GLY A 178 -23.58 -35.88 -9.01
N GLY A 179 -23.88 -34.98 -8.04
CA GLY A 179 -23.52 -35.15 -6.63
C GLY A 179 -22.06 -34.82 -6.31
N ARG A 180 -21.30 -34.27 -7.27
CA ARG A 180 -19.96 -33.76 -7.02
C ARG A 180 -20.08 -32.53 -6.11
N SER A 181 -19.29 -32.48 -5.05
CA SER A 181 -19.28 -31.35 -4.14
C SER A 181 -17.87 -31.05 -3.67
N ALA A 182 -17.67 -29.80 -3.29
CA ALA A 182 -16.47 -29.32 -2.63
C ALA A 182 -16.87 -28.37 -1.51
N GLN A 183 -15.97 -28.18 -0.55
CA GLN A 183 -16.20 -27.27 0.57
C GLN A 183 -14.89 -26.62 0.98
N ALA A 184 -15.01 -25.39 1.48
CA ALA A 184 -13.94 -24.66 2.13
C ALA A 184 -14.46 -24.07 3.45
N THR A 185 -13.56 -23.83 4.38
CA THR A 185 -13.84 -23.09 5.63
C THR A 185 -12.66 -22.19 5.89
N VAL A 186 -12.94 -20.94 6.23
CA VAL A 186 -11.95 -19.96 6.68
C VAL A 186 -12.31 -19.49 8.08
N GLU A 187 -11.29 -19.22 8.88
CA GLU A 187 -11.39 -18.61 10.20
C GLU A 187 -11.04 -17.12 10.10
N HIS A 188 -11.88 -16.26 10.67
CA HIS A 188 -11.67 -14.81 10.74
C HIS A 188 -11.60 -14.37 12.20
N GLU A 189 -10.56 -13.64 12.57
CA GLU A 189 -10.40 -13.05 13.90
C GLU A 189 -10.98 -11.63 13.89
N VAL A 190 -11.93 -11.34 14.77
CA VAL A 190 -12.52 -10.00 14.87
C VAL A 190 -12.16 -9.40 16.22
N VAL A 191 -11.59 -8.20 16.20
CA VAL A 191 -11.10 -7.49 17.39
C VAL A 191 -11.75 -6.11 17.51
N THR A 192 -11.77 -5.57 18.73
CA THR A 192 -11.97 -4.13 18.94
C THR A 192 -10.63 -3.47 19.19
N ALA A 193 -10.53 -2.17 18.90
CA ALA A 193 -9.36 -1.39 19.28
C ALA A 193 -9.08 -1.54 20.78
N GLN A 194 -7.82 -1.75 21.13
CA GLN A 194 -7.34 -1.91 22.49
C GLN A 194 -6.46 -0.71 22.84
N LEU A 195 -7.07 0.33 23.40
CA LEU A 195 -6.33 1.47 23.90
C LEU A 195 -5.36 1.02 24.99
N GLY A 196 -4.06 1.27 24.78
CA GLY A 196 -3.02 0.96 25.75
C GLY A 196 -3.00 1.94 26.94
N ASP A 197 -1.93 1.89 27.74
CA ASP A 197 -1.71 2.86 28.83
C ASP A 197 -1.18 4.20 28.30
N HIS A 198 -2.00 4.88 27.50
CA HIS A 198 -1.74 6.19 26.91
C HIS A 198 -3.06 6.89 26.56
N PRO A 199 -3.09 8.24 26.44
CA PRO A 199 -4.27 8.92 25.89
C PRO A 199 -4.48 8.52 24.42
N PRO A 200 -5.71 8.57 23.89
CA PRO A 200 -5.95 8.38 22.45
C PRO A 200 -5.21 9.44 21.63
N ALA A 201 -4.59 9.02 20.52
CA ALA A 201 -4.11 9.95 19.51
C ALA A 201 -5.30 10.66 18.85
N LYS A 202 -5.07 11.92 18.49
CA LYS A 202 -5.95 12.70 17.63
C LYS A 202 -5.47 12.70 16.18
N ASN A 203 -4.15 12.64 15.97
CA ASN A 203 -3.54 12.71 14.65
C ASN A 203 -2.61 11.52 14.44
N ILE A 204 -2.56 11.01 13.22
CA ILE A 204 -1.54 10.06 12.77
C ILE A 204 -0.78 10.68 11.60
N ILE A 205 0.55 10.66 11.69
CA ILE A 205 1.43 10.96 10.56
C ILE A 205 2.19 9.67 10.24
N PHE A 206 1.93 9.11 9.07
CA PHE A 206 2.50 7.86 8.57
C PHE A 206 3.49 8.18 7.44
N PHE A 207 4.77 8.00 7.74
CA PHE A 207 5.86 8.19 6.79
C PHE A 207 6.26 6.86 6.17
N LEU A 208 6.30 6.80 4.84
CA LEU A 208 6.74 5.65 4.07
C LEU A 208 7.96 5.99 3.20
N GLY A 209 9.10 5.37 3.45
CA GLY A 209 10.20 5.36 2.49
C GLY A 209 10.01 4.15 1.58
N ASP A 210 9.54 4.35 0.35
CA ASP A 210 9.28 3.25 -0.59
C ASP A 210 10.61 2.51 -0.87
N GLY A 211 10.64 1.20 -0.67
CA GLY A 211 11.85 0.41 -0.82
C GLY A 211 12.97 0.67 0.21
N MET A 212 12.74 1.51 1.22
CA MET A 212 13.78 2.02 2.13
C MET A 212 14.33 0.93 3.08
N GLY A 213 15.35 0.24 2.60
CA GLY A 213 16.10 -0.77 3.33
C GLY A 213 17.01 -0.22 4.45
N THR A 214 17.58 -1.14 5.23
CA THR A 214 18.57 -0.76 6.27
C THR A 214 19.84 -0.13 5.66
N ALA A 215 20.18 -0.50 4.43
CA ALA A 215 21.29 0.10 3.70
C ALA A 215 21.03 1.59 3.41
N ALA A 216 19.86 1.96 2.90
CA ALA A 216 19.47 3.34 2.65
C ALA A 216 19.55 4.19 3.92
N ILE A 217 18.97 3.71 5.04
CA ILE A 217 19.03 4.39 6.35
C ILE A 217 20.49 4.57 6.82
N THR A 218 21.32 3.54 6.66
CA THR A 218 22.72 3.59 7.11
C THR A 218 23.54 4.56 6.25
N ALA A 219 23.37 4.52 4.94
CA ALA A 219 24.03 5.43 4.02
C ALA A 219 23.60 6.88 4.28
N ALA A 220 22.30 7.13 4.42
CA ALA A 220 21.78 8.47 4.75
C ALA A 220 22.38 9.00 6.06
N ARG A 221 22.53 8.16 7.08
CA ARG A 221 23.19 8.55 8.34
C ARG A 221 24.66 8.91 8.12
N ILE A 222 25.39 8.14 7.31
CA ILE A 222 26.81 8.41 7.02
C ILE A 222 26.95 9.72 6.23
N LEU A 223 26.16 9.90 5.17
CA LEU A 223 26.24 11.05 4.28
C LEU A 223 25.76 12.34 4.98
N SER A 224 24.62 12.29 5.67
CA SER A 224 24.02 13.47 6.30
C SER A 224 24.68 13.87 7.62
N LYS A 225 25.12 12.89 8.43
CA LYS A 225 25.64 13.16 9.78
C LYS A 225 27.15 13.01 9.90
N GLY A 226 27.83 12.48 8.89
CA GLY A 226 29.26 12.21 8.94
C GLY A 226 29.61 11.06 9.90
N ILE A 227 30.84 10.55 9.75
CA ILE A 227 31.39 9.48 10.58
C ILE A 227 32.88 9.70 10.84
N THR A 228 33.35 9.47 12.07
CA THR A 228 34.78 9.52 12.42
C THR A 228 35.10 8.47 13.47
N GLU A 229 36.18 7.72 13.26
CA GLU A 229 36.59 6.61 14.16
C GLU A 229 35.45 5.61 14.45
N GLY A 230 34.57 5.41 13.47
CA GLY A 230 33.42 4.51 13.57
C GLY A 230 32.21 5.07 14.36
N LYS A 231 32.24 6.36 14.73
CA LYS A 231 31.13 7.04 15.41
C LYS A 231 30.48 8.08 14.49
N TYR A 232 29.17 7.99 14.34
CA TYR A 232 28.37 9.02 13.67
C TYR A 232 28.45 10.34 14.46
N HIS A 233 28.44 11.49 13.76
CA HIS A 233 28.41 12.78 14.47
C HIS A 233 27.00 13.18 14.92
N GLY A 234 25.98 12.47 14.42
CA GLY A 234 24.58 12.66 14.78
C GLY A 234 23.72 11.46 14.41
N LEU A 235 22.44 11.56 14.77
CA LEU A 235 21.40 10.60 14.43
C LEU A 235 20.46 11.22 13.39
N LEU A 236 19.86 10.38 12.55
CA LEU A 236 18.73 10.78 11.71
C LEU A 236 17.52 11.16 12.58
N GLU A 237 16.58 11.92 12.05
CA GLU A 237 15.33 12.27 12.73
C GLU A 237 14.50 11.02 13.07
N MET A 238 14.47 10.03 12.17
CA MET A 238 13.83 8.72 12.39
C MET A 238 14.52 7.88 13.48
N ASP A 239 15.84 7.98 13.62
CA ASP A 239 16.62 7.25 14.64
C ASP A 239 16.30 7.73 16.07
N GLN A 240 15.76 8.95 16.19
CA GLN A 240 15.43 9.56 17.48
C GLN A 240 13.99 9.27 17.92
N LEU A 241 13.22 8.51 17.15
CA LEU A 241 11.89 8.09 17.55
C LEU A 241 11.96 7.07 18.70
N GLN A 242 10.97 7.11 19.59
CA GLN A 242 10.95 6.43 20.88
C GLN A 242 11.03 4.90 20.79
N TYR A 243 10.38 4.31 19.79
CA TYR A 243 10.26 2.86 19.64
C TYR A 243 10.71 2.42 18.25
N ARG A 244 11.27 1.21 18.17
CA ARG A 244 11.74 0.61 16.93
C ARG A 244 11.42 -0.89 16.89
N GLY A 245 10.97 -1.36 15.74
CA GLY A 245 10.64 -2.75 15.47
C GLY A 245 11.01 -3.17 14.07
N LEU A 246 10.51 -4.33 13.66
CA LEU A 246 10.65 -4.89 12.32
C LEU A 246 9.26 -5.24 11.77
N VAL A 247 9.11 -5.18 10.45
CA VAL A 247 7.86 -5.50 9.76
C VAL A 247 8.12 -6.53 8.65
N GLY A 248 7.40 -7.63 8.69
CA GLY A 248 7.36 -8.62 7.60
C GLY A 248 6.35 -8.22 6.53
N THR A 249 6.78 -8.21 5.26
CA THR A 249 6.09 -7.50 4.17
C THR A 249 5.41 -8.39 3.14
N SER A 250 5.48 -9.72 3.26
CA SER A 250 4.97 -10.65 2.25
C SER A 250 3.49 -10.46 1.91
N GLY A 251 3.12 -10.74 0.66
CA GLY A 251 1.74 -10.67 0.15
C GLY A 251 0.90 -11.94 0.37
N ALA A 252 -0.34 -11.91 -0.15
CA ALA A 252 -1.25 -13.06 -0.09
C ALA A 252 -0.93 -14.14 -1.15
N ASP A 253 -0.38 -13.75 -2.30
CA ASP A 253 -0.16 -14.61 -3.48
C ASP A 253 1.32 -14.79 -3.86
N ALA A 254 2.21 -13.97 -3.26
CA ALA A 254 3.64 -13.96 -3.50
C ALA A 254 4.43 -13.66 -2.21
N LEU A 255 5.64 -14.23 -2.11
CA LEU A 255 6.55 -13.97 -1.00
C LEU A 255 7.13 -12.55 -1.07
N ALA A 256 7.60 -12.15 -2.26
CA ALA A 256 7.97 -10.78 -2.54
C ALA A 256 6.71 -9.96 -2.85
N THR A 257 6.61 -8.82 -2.18
CA THR A 257 5.50 -7.88 -2.33
C THR A 257 5.87 -6.80 -3.34
N ASP A 258 4.88 -6.14 -3.93
CA ASP A 258 5.06 -4.83 -4.55
C ASP A 258 4.49 -3.74 -3.63
N SER A 259 4.67 -2.47 -4.00
CA SER A 259 4.20 -1.31 -3.20
C SER A 259 2.68 -1.30 -3.02
N ALA A 260 1.93 -1.80 -4.02
CA ALA A 260 0.46 -1.84 -3.97
C ALA A 260 -0.06 -2.72 -2.83
N ASN A 261 0.36 -3.98 -2.81
CA ASN A 261 -0.22 -4.93 -1.88
C ASN A 261 0.35 -4.83 -0.46
N SER A 262 1.55 -4.28 -0.32
CA SER A 262 2.16 -3.95 0.98
C SER A 262 1.53 -2.72 1.63
N MET A 263 1.39 -1.61 0.90
CA MET A 263 0.69 -0.43 1.42
C MET A 263 -0.80 -0.71 1.65
N SER A 264 -1.43 -1.51 0.79
CA SER A 264 -2.79 -2.00 1.03
C SER A 264 -2.91 -2.76 2.36
N ALA A 265 -1.89 -3.50 2.79
CA ALA A 265 -1.92 -4.19 4.08
C ALA A 265 -1.88 -3.21 5.26
N TYR A 266 -1.10 -2.13 5.15
CA TYR A 266 -1.09 -1.05 6.15
C TYR A 266 -2.42 -0.31 6.23
N MET A 267 -3.11 -0.14 5.09
CA MET A 267 -4.36 0.61 5.02
C MET A 267 -5.60 -0.23 5.32
N THR A 268 -5.57 -1.54 5.10
CA THR A 268 -6.77 -2.39 5.32
C THR A 268 -6.64 -3.29 6.54
N GLY A 269 -5.42 -3.62 7.00
CA GLY A 269 -5.18 -4.71 7.95
C GLY A 269 -5.27 -6.09 7.30
N HIS A 270 -5.30 -6.18 5.97
CA HIS A 270 -5.46 -7.41 5.21
C HIS A 270 -4.33 -7.60 4.21
N LYS A 271 -3.80 -8.82 4.12
CA LYS A 271 -2.89 -9.19 3.02
C LYS A 271 -3.62 -9.13 1.69
N SER A 272 -2.98 -8.54 0.70
CA SER A 272 -3.47 -8.41 -0.67
C SER A 272 -2.53 -9.10 -1.67
N SER A 273 -2.99 -9.29 -2.91
CA SER A 273 -2.19 -9.83 -4.02
C SER A 273 -1.35 -8.74 -4.67
N VAL A 274 -0.18 -9.08 -5.23
CA VAL A 274 0.66 -8.15 -6.01
C VAL A 274 -0.17 -7.35 -7.02
N ASN A 275 0.06 -6.04 -7.12
CA ASN A 275 -0.72 -5.02 -7.86
C ASN A 275 -2.06 -4.58 -7.27
N ALA A 276 -2.60 -5.27 -6.25
CA ALA A 276 -3.95 -5.01 -5.77
C ALA A 276 -3.97 -4.06 -4.55
N MET A 277 -4.83 -3.05 -4.62
CA MET A 277 -5.05 -2.04 -3.59
C MET A 277 -6.49 -2.09 -3.09
N GLY A 278 -6.68 -2.20 -1.78
CA GLY A 278 -8.01 -2.18 -1.15
C GLY A 278 -8.92 -3.35 -1.54
N VAL A 279 -8.40 -4.41 -2.19
CA VAL A 279 -9.19 -5.54 -2.68
C VAL A 279 -8.46 -6.86 -2.48
N TYR A 280 -9.21 -7.96 -2.37
CA TYR A 280 -8.69 -9.29 -2.62
C TYR A 280 -8.74 -9.62 -4.10
N GLU A 281 -7.75 -10.36 -4.62
CA GLU A 281 -7.82 -10.86 -5.99
C GLU A 281 -8.93 -11.91 -6.16
N GLY A 282 -10.07 -11.49 -6.70
CA GLY A 282 -11.07 -12.36 -7.34
C GLY A 282 -10.68 -12.81 -8.75
N ASN A 283 -11.52 -13.63 -9.38
CA ASN A 283 -11.35 -14.14 -10.75
C ASN A 283 -12.12 -13.32 -11.81
N ASP A 284 -12.32 -12.02 -11.58
CA ASP A 284 -12.96 -11.10 -12.54
C ASP A 284 -11.91 -10.42 -13.42
N PRO A 285 -12.15 -10.26 -14.74
CA PRO A 285 -11.25 -9.50 -15.60
C PRO A 285 -11.31 -7.98 -15.36
N ASP A 286 -12.43 -7.43 -14.86
CA ASP A 286 -12.55 -6.01 -14.55
C ASP A 286 -11.83 -5.72 -13.23
N PRO A 287 -10.77 -4.89 -13.23
CA PRO A 287 -9.99 -4.63 -12.03
C PRO A 287 -10.78 -3.96 -10.90
N ASN A 288 -11.93 -3.34 -11.19
CA ASN A 288 -12.77 -2.66 -10.22
C ASN A 288 -13.84 -3.57 -9.59
N ASN A 289 -14.02 -4.80 -10.11
CA ASN A 289 -15.04 -5.76 -9.67
C ASN A 289 -14.48 -6.87 -8.75
N HIS A 290 -13.39 -6.56 -8.04
CA HIS A 290 -12.76 -7.43 -7.06
C HIS A 290 -13.29 -7.16 -5.65
N PRO A 291 -13.35 -8.17 -4.75
CA PRO A 291 -13.87 -7.99 -3.39
C PRO A 291 -13.12 -6.93 -2.60
N ARG A 292 -13.83 -5.88 -2.20
CA ARG A 292 -13.25 -4.74 -1.48
C ARG A 292 -13.08 -5.01 0.01
N VAL A 293 -12.09 -4.34 0.59
CA VAL A 293 -11.92 -4.19 2.04
C VAL A 293 -11.82 -2.70 2.32
N GLU A 294 -12.63 -2.18 3.23
CA GLU A 294 -12.64 -0.76 3.59
C GLU A 294 -11.24 -0.32 4.09
N ASN A 295 -10.73 0.75 3.50
CA ASN A 295 -9.46 1.34 3.87
C ASN A 295 -9.59 2.08 5.22
N LEU A 296 -8.48 2.21 5.95
CA LEU A 296 -8.39 2.94 7.20
C LEU A 296 -8.93 4.35 7.04
N THR A 297 -8.63 5.04 5.94
CA THR A 297 -9.03 6.43 5.74
C THR A 297 -10.54 6.59 5.49
N GLU A 298 -11.16 5.67 4.76
CA GLU A 298 -12.62 5.59 4.60
C GLU A 298 -13.27 5.36 5.97
N LEU A 299 -12.71 4.44 6.74
CA LEU A 299 -13.14 4.15 8.10
C LEU A 299 -13.03 5.39 9.00
N LEU A 300 -11.92 6.12 8.94
CA LEU A 300 -11.68 7.33 9.72
C LEU A 300 -12.63 8.47 9.33
N LYS A 301 -12.91 8.64 8.03
CA LYS A 301 -13.92 9.59 7.55
C LYS A 301 -15.30 9.22 8.06
N ARG A 302 -15.72 7.97 7.88
CA ARG A 302 -17.06 7.49 8.26
C ARG A 302 -17.30 7.52 9.77
N SER A 303 -16.33 7.11 10.56
CA SER A 303 -16.49 6.95 12.02
C SER A 303 -16.15 8.20 12.83
N ARG A 304 -15.27 9.08 12.31
CA ARG A 304 -14.75 10.22 13.08
C ARG A 304 -14.74 11.55 12.33
N ASP A 305 -15.09 11.58 11.05
CA ASP A 305 -14.98 12.77 10.21
C ASP A 305 -13.57 13.39 10.31
N MET A 306 -12.56 12.52 10.29
CA MET A 306 -11.14 12.92 10.27
C MET A 306 -10.72 13.33 8.86
N ALA A 307 -9.83 14.32 8.78
CA ALA A 307 -9.26 14.75 7.51
C ALA A 307 -8.14 13.82 7.05
N ILE A 308 -8.02 13.66 5.73
CA ILE A 308 -7.04 12.75 5.12
C ILE A 308 -6.07 13.56 4.26
N GLY A 309 -4.77 13.35 4.41
CA GLY A 309 -3.75 13.94 3.56
C GLY A 309 -2.81 12.89 2.98
N VAL A 310 -2.39 13.12 1.75
CA VAL A 310 -1.44 12.30 0.99
C VAL A 310 -0.42 13.24 0.39
N VAL A 311 0.85 12.99 0.69
CA VAL A 311 2.00 13.71 0.17
C VAL A 311 2.98 12.70 -0.36
N THR A 312 3.49 12.90 -1.56
CA THR A 312 4.47 11.98 -2.16
C THR A 312 5.39 12.69 -3.15
N THR A 313 6.57 12.12 -3.39
CA THR A 313 7.40 12.44 -4.55
C THR A 313 7.05 11.64 -5.82
N SER A 314 6.16 10.64 -5.72
CA SER A 314 5.60 9.93 -6.87
C SER A 314 4.43 10.68 -7.51
N GLU A 315 3.80 10.03 -8.48
CA GLU A 315 2.45 10.37 -8.91
C GLU A 315 1.46 10.10 -7.79
N ILE A 316 0.52 11.01 -7.54
CA ILE A 316 -0.48 10.78 -6.48
C ILE A 316 -1.31 9.51 -6.73
N GLN A 317 -1.46 9.07 -7.97
CA GLN A 317 -2.14 7.82 -8.33
C GLN A 317 -1.25 6.57 -8.34
N ASP A 318 0.05 6.69 -8.02
CA ASP A 318 0.93 5.53 -7.85
C ASP A 318 0.46 4.67 -6.66
N ALA A 319 0.99 3.46 -6.53
CA ALA A 319 0.42 2.45 -5.66
C ALA A 319 0.37 2.82 -4.17
N THR A 320 1.48 3.31 -3.62
CA THR A 320 1.55 3.73 -2.22
C THR A 320 0.52 4.81 -1.88
N PRO A 321 0.45 5.95 -2.60
CA PRO A 321 -0.54 6.97 -2.31
C PRO A 321 -1.95 6.48 -2.63
N ALA A 322 -2.18 5.82 -3.76
CA ALA A 322 -3.49 5.34 -4.15
C ALA A 322 -4.07 4.31 -3.17
N ALA A 323 -3.27 3.43 -2.57
CA ALA A 323 -3.72 2.46 -1.58
C ALA A 323 -4.33 3.11 -0.32
N VAL A 324 -4.13 4.42 -0.12
CA VAL A 324 -4.79 5.19 0.93
C VAL A 324 -6.29 5.33 0.68
N TRP A 325 -6.79 5.25 -0.57
CA TRP A 325 -8.22 5.44 -0.88
C TRP A 325 -8.81 4.49 -1.94
N ALA A 326 -7.99 3.93 -2.81
CA ALA A 326 -8.44 3.24 -4.01
C ALA A 326 -8.76 1.77 -3.73
N HIS A 327 -9.70 1.24 -4.53
CA HIS A 327 -9.98 -0.18 -4.65
C HIS A 327 -9.81 -0.60 -6.10
N THR A 328 -8.76 -1.36 -6.40
CA THR A 328 -8.49 -1.89 -7.74
C THR A 328 -7.57 -3.11 -7.67
N ARG A 329 -7.79 -4.08 -8.54
CA ARG A 329 -6.87 -5.21 -8.74
C ARG A 329 -5.55 -4.79 -9.37
N ARG A 330 -5.51 -3.65 -10.06
CA ARG A 330 -4.37 -3.24 -10.88
C ARG A 330 -3.94 -1.83 -10.51
N ARG A 331 -2.71 -1.71 -10.01
CA ARG A 331 -2.08 -0.42 -9.69
C ARG A 331 -1.93 0.52 -10.89
N SER A 332 -1.87 -0.02 -12.10
CA SER A 332 -1.70 0.76 -13.34
C SER A 332 -2.94 1.52 -13.81
N GLU A 333 -4.11 1.34 -13.17
CA GLU A 333 -5.39 1.97 -13.56
C GLU A 333 -5.45 3.43 -13.09
N TYR A 334 -4.45 4.23 -13.46
CA TYR A 334 -4.20 5.59 -12.95
C TYR A 334 -5.38 6.55 -13.16
N VAL A 335 -6.04 6.46 -14.31
CA VAL A 335 -7.19 7.29 -14.67
C VAL A 335 -8.36 6.97 -13.73
N GLU A 336 -8.70 5.69 -13.59
CA GLU A 336 -9.78 5.17 -12.77
C GLU A 336 -9.52 5.41 -11.27
N ILE A 337 -8.28 5.24 -10.82
CA ILE A 337 -7.85 5.53 -9.44
C ILE A 337 -8.14 7.00 -9.07
N MET A 338 -7.86 7.94 -9.98
CA MET A 338 -8.15 9.35 -9.76
C MET A 338 -9.63 9.69 -9.82
N GLU A 339 -10.42 8.93 -10.58
CA GLU A 339 -11.88 9.05 -10.55
C GLU A 339 -12.47 8.61 -9.22
N GLN A 340 -11.90 7.57 -8.59
CA GLN A 340 -12.28 7.16 -7.23
C GLN A 340 -12.00 8.28 -6.21
N ALA A 341 -10.91 9.05 -6.36
CA ALA A 341 -10.59 10.17 -5.47
C ALA A 341 -11.58 11.36 -5.55
N LEU A 342 -12.53 11.35 -6.50
CA LEU A 342 -13.63 12.33 -6.55
C LEU A 342 -14.83 11.92 -5.69
N ASN A 343 -14.90 10.66 -5.24
CA ASN A 343 -15.94 10.16 -4.35
C ASN A 343 -15.70 10.67 -2.91
N PRO A 344 -16.67 11.35 -2.27
CA PRO A 344 -16.50 11.89 -0.92
C PRO A 344 -16.04 10.89 0.16
N GLU A 345 -16.43 9.62 0.03
CA GLU A 345 -16.03 8.57 0.99
C GLU A 345 -14.52 8.24 0.89
N GLN A 346 -13.96 8.34 -0.31
CA GLN A 346 -12.56 8.00 -0.62
C GLN A 346 -11.65 9.24 -0.68
N GLN A 347 -12.21 10.42 -0.97
CA GLN A 347 -11.47 11.62 -1.33
C GLN A 347 -10.56 12.16 -0.21
N PRO A 348 -9.23 12.21 -0.41
CA PRO A 348 -8.35 12.93 0.50
C PRO A 348 -8.63 14.45 0.51
N ASP A 349 -8.45 15.11 1.65
CA ASP A 349 -8.55 16.56 1.77
C ASP A 349 -7.31 17.28 1.23
N VAL A 350 -6.15 16.62 1.27
CA VAL A 350 -4.88 17.11 0.73
C VAL A 350 -4.24 16.04 -0.15
N LEU A 351 -3.89 16.41 -1.39
CA LEU A 351 -3.15 15.58 -2.34
C LEU A 351 -1.98 16.42 -2.88
N LEU A 352 -0.73 16.05 -2.58
CA LEU A 352 0.48 16.76 -3.05
C LEU A 352 1.46 15.76 -3.66
N GLY A 353 1.86 15.95 -4.92
CA GLY A 353 2.85 15.12 -5.60
C GLY A 353 2.98 15.44 -7.08
N GLY A 354 3.36 14.44 -7.88
CA GLY A 354 3.31 14.49 -9.35
C GLY A 354 2.02 13.87 -9.91
N GLY A 355 2.06 13.42 -11.17
CA GLY A 355 0.98 12.63 -11.78
C GLY A 355 -0.09 13.43 -12.54
N LEU A 356 0.21 14.69 -12.91
CA LEU A 356 -0.73 15.55 -13.62
C LEU A 356 -1.32 14.92 -14.89
N HIS A 357 -0.57 14.04 -15.58
CA HIS A 357 -1.00 13.42 -16.83
C HIS A 357 -2.34 12.67 -16.75
N ALA A 358 -2.68 12.10 -15.58
CA ALA A 358 -3.90 11.30 -15.42
C ALA A 358 -5.15 12.18 -15.19
N LEU A 359 -4.96 13.49 -14.98
CA LEU A 359 -6.02 14.44 -14.65
C LEU A 359 -6.33 15.42 -15.79
N LEU A 360 -5.44 15.54 -16.78
CA LEU A 360 -5.60 16.42 -17.93
C LEU A 360 -6.53 15.79 -18.99
N PRO A 361 -7.42 16.56 -19.65
CA PRO A 361 -8.21 16.03 -20.76
C PRO A 361 -7.30 15.62 -21.94
N GLN A 362 -7.76 14.68 -22.77
CA GLN A 362 -6.98 14.10 -23.88
C GLN A 362 -6.40 15.14 -24.86
N SER A 363 -7.01 16.33 -24.93
CA SER A 363 -6.57 17.42 -25.81
C SER A 363 -5.31 18.13 -25.32
N GLU A 364 -4.94 17.99 -24.04
CA GLU A 364 -3.80 18.66 -23.44
C GLU A 364 -2.50 17.85 -23.61
N PRO A 365 -1.37 18.51 -23.95
CA PRO A 365 -0.08 17.84 -24.07
C PRO A 365 0.30 17.07 -22.80
N GLY A 366 0.75 15.83 -22.98
CA GLY A 366 1.18 14.96 -21.89
C GLY A 366 0.06 14.26 -21.14
N SER A 367 -1.21 14.47 -21.50
CA SER A 367 -2.33 13.69 -20.94
C SER A 367 -2.21 12.20 -21.28
N ARG A 368 -2.61 11.34 -20.32
CA ARG A 368 -2.87 9.91 -20.54
C ARG A 368 -4.36 9.54 -20.52
N ARG A 369 -5.25 10.53 -20.42
CA ARG A 369 -6.69 10.28 -20.51
C ARG A 369 -7.09 10.07 -21.98
N GLU A 370 -8.05 9.18 -22.20
CA GLU A 370 -8.67 8.95 -23.51
C GLU A 370 -10.03 9.68 -23.65
N ASP A 371 -10.33 10.59 -22.72
CA ASP A 371 -11.57 11.37 -22.67
C ASP A 371 -11.29 12.88 -22.48
N ASP A 372 -12.34 13.69 -22.62
CA ASP A 372 -12.25 15.15 -22.48
C ASP A 372 -12.44 15.66 -21.04
N ARG A 373 -12.31 14.79 -20.01
CA ARG A 373 -12.50 15.20 -18.62
C ARG A 373 -11.26 15.91 -18.08
N ASP A 374 -11.48 17.04 -17.41
CA ASP A 374 -10.47 17.78 -16.67
C ASP A 374 -10.71 17.59 -15.16
N LEU A 375 -9.95 16.66 -14.57
CA LEU A 375 -10.11 16.30 -13.17
C LEU A 375 -9.58 17.41 -12.25
N VAL A 376 -8.60 18.21 -12.69
CA VAL A 376 -8.15 19.39 -11.93
C VAL A 376 -9.31 20.37 -11.76
N ALA A 377 -10.07 20.63 -12.83
CA ALA A 377 -11.27 21.46 -12.76
C ALA A 377 -12.36 20.82 -11.89
N GLU A 378 -12.55 19.51 -11.95
CA GLU A 378 -13.51 18.79 -11.09
C GLU A 378 -13.13 18.90 -9.60
N PHE A 379 -11.86 18.72 -9.21
CA PHE A 379 -11.39 18.95 -7.84
C PHE A 379 -11.60 20.40 -7.39
N ARG A 380 -11.28 21.38 -8.23
CA ARG A 380 -11.54 22.80 -7.92
C ARG A 380 -13.02 23.09 -7.69
N LYS A 381 -13.90 22.45 -8.47
CA LYS A 381 -15.36 22.54 -8.26
C LYS A 381 -15.79 21.93 -6.92
N GLN A 382 -15.07 20.94 -6.41
CA GLN A 382 -15.25 20.37 -5.07
C GLN A 382 -14.55 21.16 -3.95
N GLY A 383 -14.01 22.35 -4.25
CA GLY A 383 -13.48 23.29 -3.25
C GLY A 383 -11.98 23.16 -2.97
N PHE A 384 -11.23 22.42 -3.80
CA PHE A 384 -9.78 22.36 -3.69
C PHE A 384 -9.15 23.66 -4.20
N GLU A 385 -8.24 24.22 -3.41
CA GLU A 385 -7.24 25.15 -3.93
C GLU A 385 -6.20 24.33 -4.72
N TYR A 386 -5.78 24.84 -5.89
CA TYR A 386 -4.83 24.15 -6.76
C TYR A 386 -3.49 24.89 -6.80
N ALA A 387 -2.39 24.15 -6.65
CA ALA A 387 -1.02 24.65 -6.78
C ALA A 387 -0.23 23.77 -7.77
N ASP A 388 0.43 24.39 -8.75
CA ASP A 388 1.19 23.70 -9.80
C ASP A 388 2.72 23.90 -9.68
N SER A 389 3.15 24.59 -8.63
CA SER A 389 4.54 24.97 -8.40
C SER A 389 4.81 25.21 -6.91
N ARG A 390 6.08 25.17 -6.51
CA ARG A 390 6.55 25.52 -5.16
C ARG A 390 6.07 26.91 -4.76
N ARG A 391 6.15 27.88 -5.67
CA ARG A 391 5.66 29.26 -5.44
C ARG A 391 4.16 29.28 -5.14
N GLU A 392 3.34 28.62 -5.95
CA GLU A 392 1.89 28.60 -5.74
C GLU A 392 1.51 27.78 -4.49
N LEU A 393 2.23 26.70 -4.18
CA LEU A 393 2.05 25.92 -2.94
C LEU A 393 2.26 26.81 -1.71
N HIS A 394 3.38 27.53 -1.65
CA HIS A 394 3.65 28.44 -0.55
C HIS A 394 2.61 29.57 -0.46
N LYS A 395 2.16 30.09 -1.60
CA LYS A 395 1.13 31.13 -1.64
C LYS A 395 -0.20 30.62 -1.10
N ALA A 396 -0.61 29.41 -1.46
CA ALA A 396 -1.84 28.77 -0.99
C ALA A 396 -1.89 28.64 0.55
N VAL A 397 -0.76 28.31 1.19
CA VAL A 397 -0.71 28.07 2.65
C VAL A 397 -0.23 29.26 3.50
N ARG A 398 0.24 30.35 2.89
CA ARG A 398 0.62 31.60 3.59
C ARG A 398 -0.58 32.50 3.93
N GLY A 399 -1.64 32.48 3.10
CA GLY A 399 -2.82 33.33 3.23
C GLY A 399 -3.93 32.74 4.11
N ARG A 400 -5.19 32.94 3.69
CA ARG A 400 -6.31 32.15 4.23
C ARG A 400 -6.10 30.72 3.76
N ARG A 401 -5.65 29.86 4.67
CA ARG A 401 -5.37 28.46 4.37
C ARG A 401 -6.64 27.80 3.80
N PRO A 402 -6.52 26.99 2.73
CA PRO A 402 -7.67 26.34 2.13
C PRO A 402 -8.20 25.22 3.04
N GLU A 403 -9.41 24.74 2.76
CA GLU A 403 -9.99 23.57 3.45
C GLU A 403 -9.59 22.25 2.80
N LYS A 404 -9.28 22.29 1.50
CA LYS A 404 -8.76 21.20 0.68
C LYS A 404 -7.69 21.73 -0.28
N LEU A 405 -6.67 20.93 -0.56
CA LEU A 405 -5.51 21.35 -1.36
C LEU A 405 -5.10 20.25 -2.33
N LEU A 406 -4.98 20.59 -3.61
CA LEU A 406 -4.43 19.74 -4.66
C LEU A 406 -3.14 20.40 -5.17
N GLY A 407 -2.04 19.66 -5.16
CA GLY A 407 -0.74 20.11 -5.64
C GLY A 407 -0.14 19.11 -6.59
N LEU A 408 0.10 19.51 -7.85
CA LEU A 408 0.66 18.64 -8.89
C LEU A 408 1.86 19.33 -9.52
N PHE A 409 3.06 18.78 -9.28
CA PHE A 409 4.32 19.47 -9.56
C PHE A 409 5.14 18.81 -10.68
N HIS A 410 4.60 17.77 -11.33
CA HIS A 410 5.19 17.12 -12.50
C HIS A 410 4.13 16.33 -13.28
N LEU A 411 4.37 16.03 -14.57
CA LEU A 411 3.47 15.17 -15.37
C LEU A 411 3.39 13.75 -14.81
N GLY A 412 4.54 13.12 -14.54
CA GLY A 412 4.68 11.83 -13.86
C GLY A 412 5.22 12.03 -12.45
N ASN A 413 6.12 11.15 -12.01
CA ASN A 413 6.87 11.30 -10.77
C ASN A 413 7.61 12.63 -10.69
N MET A 414 7.76 13.20 -9.49
CA MET A 414 8.63 14.35 -9.29
C MET A 414 10.08 13.95 -9.56
N ASN A 415 10.92 14.89 -10.00
CA ASN A 415 12.35 14.63 -10.16
C ASN A 415 12.97 14.28 -8.80
N VAL A 416 14.04 13.48 -8.74
CA VAL A 416 14.72 13.10 -7.49
C VAL A 416 15.38 14.31 -6.80
N TYR A 417 15.69 14.20 -5.50
CA TYR A 417 16.16 15.37 -4.73
C TYR A 417 17.47 15.91 -5.27
N LEU A 418 18.41 15.01 -5.58
CA LEU A 418 19.71 15.34 -6.12
C LEU A 418 19.56 16.23 -7.37
N ASP A 419 18.77 15.79 -8.34
CA ASP A 419 18.63 16.45 -9.64
C ASP A 419 17.70 17.68 -9.61
N ARG A 420 16.91 17.89 -8.55
CA ARG A 420 15.97 19.03 -8.46
C ARG A 420 16.39 20.14 -7.48
N GLN A 421 17.17 19.83 -6.45
CA GLN A 421 17.60 20.82 -5.45
C GLN A 421 19.12 20.94 -5.33
N HIS A 422 19.85 19.82 -5.32
CA HIS A 422 21.25 19.83 -4.93
C HIS A 422 22.21 20.05 -6.12
N ALA A 423 22.06 19.24 -7.18
CA ALA A 423 22.81 19.31 -8.42
C ALA A 423 21.83 19.41 -9.61
N PRO A 424 21.17 20.57 -9.79
CA PRO A 424 20.10 20.70 -10.77
C PRO A 424 20.59 20.51 -12.21
N ASP A 425 19.97 19.56 -12.92
CA ASP A 425 20.24 19.29 -14.34
C ASP A 425 19.08 19.81 -15.21
N PRO A 426 19.31 20.83 -16.07
CA PRO A 426 18.28 21.36 -16.96
C PRO A 426 17.66 20.33 -17.92
N GLU A 427 18.39 19.28 -18.31
CA GLU A 427 17.87 18.22 -19.17
C GLU A 427 16.89 17.32 -18.41
N VAL A 428 17.19 17.01 -17.15
CA VAL A 428 16.31 16.24 -16.25
C VAL A 428 15.08 17.04 -15.84
N LEU A 429 15.25 18.34 -15.56
CA LEU A 429 14.16 19.19 -15.08
C LEU A 429 13.21 19.65 -16.18
N GLY A 430 13.71 19.85 -17.40
CA GLY A 430 12.92 20.39 -18.51
C GLY A 430 12.18 21.67 -18.11
N GLU A 431 10.84 21.66 -18.19
CA GLU A 431 10.00 22.80 -17.78
C GLU A 431 9.69 22.84 -16.27
N TRP A 432 9.95 21.76 -15.53
CA TRP A 432 9.55 21.54 -14.14
C TRP A 432 10.57 22.08 -13.13
N THR A 433 11.03 23.31 -13.32
CA THR A 433 12.12 23.91 -12.53
C THR A 433 11.71 24.48 -11.17
N ASP A 434 10.40 24.57 -10.88
CA ASP A 434 9.84 25.17 -9.65
C ASP A 434 9.09 24.13 -8.81
N GLN A 435 9.68 22.93 -8.64
CA GLN A 435 9.14 21.85 -7.80
C GLN A 435 9.42 22.10 -6.31
N PRO A 436 8.44 21.89 -5.40
CA PRO A 436 8.70 21.90 -3.97
C PRO A 436 9.46 20.64 -3.54
N ASN A 437 10.08 20.70 -2.37
CA ASN A 437 10.67 19.51 -1.75
C ASN A 437 9.65 18.81 -0.81
N LEU A 438 9.89 17.56 -0.42
CA LEU A 438 8.99 16.73 0.40
C LEU A 438 8.72 17.37 1.77
N THR A 439 9.73 18.06 2.32
CA THR A 439 9.59 18.82 3.58
C THR A 439 8.58 19.96 3.42
N GLU A 440 8.67 20.74 2.35
CA GLU A 440 7.75 21.86 2.06
C GLU A 440 6.33 21.38 1.82
N MET A 441 6.16 20.26 1.09
CA MET A 441 4.85 19.64 0.89
C MET A 441 4.26 19.12 2.21
N THR A 442 5.07 18.49 3.05
CA THR A 442 4.66 18.02 4.38
C THR A 442 4.19 19.17 5.27
N GLU A 443 4.96 20.26 5.33
CA GLU A 443 4.59 21.45 6.09
C GLU A 443 3.31 22.11 5.56
N ALA A 444 3.13 22.14 4.23
CA ALA A 444 1.92 22.66 3.61
C ALA A 444 0.69 21.80 3.96
N ALA A 445 0.81 20.47 3.89
CA ALA A 445 -0.25 19.55 4.28
C ALA A 445 -0.63 19.72 5.76
N LEU A 446 0.34 19.76 6.66
CA LEU A 446 0.11 19.98 8.09
C LEU A 446 -0.62 21.31 8.36
N ARG A 447 -0.26 22.40 7.66
CA ARG A 447 -0.95 23.70 7.79
C ARG A 447 -2.43 23.66 7.40
N VAL A 448 -2.81 22.80 6.46
CA VAL A 448 -4.20 22.60 6.04
C VAL A 448 -4.92 21.68 7.03
N LEU A 449 -4.34 20.53 7.34
CA LEU A 449 -4.95 19.48 8.15
C LEU A 449 -5.09 19.86 9.64
N GLU A 450 -4.15 20.62 10.21
CA GLU A 450 -4.20 21.00 11.64
C GLU A 450 -5.43 21.82 12.02
N ARG A 451 -6.13 22.37 11.02
CA ARG A 451 -7.37 23.14 11.22
C ARG A 451 -8.60 22.26 11.44
N LYS A 452 -8.50 20.95 11.19
CA LYS A 452 -9.64 20.04 11.21
C LYS A 452 -9.89 19.61 12.66
N PRO A 453 -11.10 19.85 13.21
CA PRO A 453 -11.36 19.73 14.64
C PRO A 453 -11.23 18.30 15.15
N ASN A 454 -11.54 17.31 14.30
CA ASN A 454 -11.54 15.88 14.65
C ASN A 454 -10.17 15.21 14.46
N GLY A 455 -9.14 15.97 14.08
CA GLY A 455 -7.81 15.44 13.78
C GLY A 455 -7.66 14.97 12.33
N PHE A 456 -6.54 14.31 12.04
CA PHE A 456 -6.21 13.90 10.69
C PHE A 456 -5.34 12.64 10.64
N PHE A 457 -5.39 11.97 9.49
CA PHE A 457 -4.38 11.02 9.04
C PHE A 457 -3.61 11.64 7.87
N LEU A 458 -2.30 11.68 7.96
CA LEU A 458 -1.40 12.18 6.91
C LEU A 458 -0.43 11.08 6.53
N MET A 459 -0.45 10.66 5.26
CA MET A 459 0.59 9.81 4.67
C MET A 459 1.61 10.68 3.94
N VAL A 460 2.90 10.47 4.19
CA VAL A 460 4.01 11.12 3.50
C VAL A 460 4.97 10.08 2.94
N GLU A 461 5.16 10.07 1.63
CA GLU A 461 5.99 9.09 0.92
C GLU A 461 7.23 9.73 0.29
N ALA A 462 8.37 9.06 0.44
CA ALA A 462 9.57 9.29 -0.36
C ALA A 462 9.73 8.14 -1.38
N ALA A 463 9.04 8.26 -2.51
CA ALA A 463 8.93 7.20 -3.51
C ALA A 463 10.20 7.03 -4.36
N SER A 464 11.03 8.06 -4.39
CA SER A 464 12.22 8.10 -5.23
C SER A 464 13.36 7.22 -4.69
N ILE A 465 13.25 6.75 -3.45
CA ILE A 465 14.19 5.78 -2.87
C ILE A 465 14.11 4.49 -3.69
N ASP A 466 12.96 3.83 -3.71
CA ASP A 466 12.65 2.66 -4.56
C ASP A 466 13.02 2.88 -6.04
N LYS A 467 12.57 4.01 -6.60
CA LYS A 467 12.77 4.31 -8.02
C LYS A 467 14.23 4.38 -8.41
N MET A 468 15.12 4.74 -7.48
CA MET A 468 16.57 4.82 -7.71
C MET A 468 17.32 3.59 -7.23
N GLU A 469 16.77 2.81 -6.30
CA GLU A 469 17.33 1.49 -5.97
C GLU A 469 17.16 0.51 -7.13
N HIS A 470 15.99 0.47 -7.79
CA HIS A 470 15.74 -0.34 -9.00
C HIS A 470 16.86 -0.28 -10.06
N PRO A 471 17.24 0.92 -10.55
CA PRO A 471 18.29 1.09 -11.55
C PRO A 471 19.69 1.11 -10.96
N LEU A 472 19.90 0.60 -9.74
CA LEU A 472 21.20 0.50 -9.10
C LEU A 472 21.87 1.88 -8.87
N ASP A 473 21.10 2.94 -8.58
CA ASP A 473 21.60 4.29 -8.27
C ASP A 473 21.47 4.58 -6.76
N GLY A 474 22.40 4.00 -6.01
CA GLY A 474 22.50 4.18 -4.55
C GLY A 474 22.61 5.65 -4.13
N PRO A 475 23.47 6.49 -4.76
CA PRO A 475 23.56 7.91 -4.41
C PRO A 475 22.21 8.65 -4.50
N ARG A 476 21.47 8.56 -5.62
CA ARG A 476 20.17 9.25 -5.73
C ARG A 476 19.16 8.71 -4.72
N ALA A 477 19.09 7.40 -4.50
CA ALA A 477 18.22 6.79 -3.48
C ALA A 477 18.53 7.33 -2.07
N VAL A 478 19.81 7.51 -1.74
CA VAL A 478 20.23 8.00 -0.42
C VAL A 478 19.93 9.49 -0.24
N TYR A 479 20.05 10.31 -1.29
CA TYR A 479 19.66 11.73 -1.21
C TYR A 479 18.15 11.88 -0.92
N ASP A 480 17.28 11.12 -1.59
CA ASP A 480 15.85 11.12 -1.28
C ASP A 480 15.55 10.51 0.11
N THR A 481 16.39 9.59 0.62
CA THR A 481 16.31 9.12 2.02
C THR A 481 16.66 10.24 3.02
N ILE A 482 17.65 11.10 2.71
CA ILE A 482 17.97 12.26 3.56
C ILE A 482 16.82 13.27 3.54
N GLU A 483 16.23 13.54 2.37
CA GLU A 483 15.07 14.42 2.27
C GLU A 483 13.87 13.89 3.07
N PHE A 484 13.61 12.59 3.00
CA PHE A 484 12.60 11.92 3.81
C PHE A 484 12.82 12.13 5.30
N ASP A 485 14.06 11.99 5.77
CA ASP A 485 14.42 12.26 7.16
C ASP A 485 14.18 13.73 7.56
N GLN A 486 14.43 14.68 6.67
CA GLN A 486 14.12 16.09 6.91
C GLN A 486 12.61 16.36 7.03
N ALA A 487 11.79 15.67 6.22
CA ALA A 487 10.33 15.75 6.31
C ALA A 487 9.81 15.17 7.63
N ILE A 488 10.40 14.07 8.11
CA ILE A 488 10.16 13.51 9.45
C ILE A 488 10.53 14.55 10.52
N GLY A 489 11.67 15.22 10.37
CA GLY A 489 12.09 16.33 11.24
C GLY A 489 11.06 17.47 11.28
N ALA A 490 10.47 17.83 10.15
CA ALA A 490 9.43 18.85 10.10
C ALA A 490 8.15 18.44 10.84
N ALA A 491 7.69 17.20 10.67
CA ALA A 491 6.57 16.66 11.43
C ALA A 491 6.86 16.56 12.94
N LYS A 492 8.08 16.15 13.33
CA LYS A 492 8.51 16.14 14.74
C LYS A 492 8.50 17.55 15.35
N ARG A 493 9.00 18.56 14.61
CA ARG A 493 8.94 19.96 15.05
C ARG A 493 7.50 20.45 15.19
N TRP A 494 6.62 20.09 14.25
CA TRP A 494 5.19 20.41 14.34
C TRP A 494 4.51 19.71 15.54
N ALA A 495 4.90 18.47 15.82
CA ALA A 495 4.39 17.68 16.93
C ALA A 495 5.00 18.04 18.29
N ALA A 496 6.05 18.88 18.33
CA ALA A 496 6.75 19.20 19.56
C ALA A 496 5.82 19.87 20.58
N GLY A 497 5.77 19.32 21.79
CA GLY A 497 4.89 19.78 22.87
C GLY A 497 3.44 19.32 22.75
N ARG A 498 3.12 18.46 21.77
CA ARG A 498 1.83 17.78 21.64
C ARG A 498 1.91 16.36 22.20
N ASP A 499 0.82 15.92 22.82
CA ASP A 499 0.61 14.56 23.33
C ASP A 499 -0.53 13.83 22.59
N ASP A 500 -0.93 14.35 21.42
CA ASP A 500 -2.09 13.91 20.66
C ASP A 500 -1.75 13.42 19.24
N THR A 501 -0.47 13.19 18.92
CA THR A 501 -0.02 12.78 17.58
C THR A 501 0.85 11.54 17.65
N LEU A 502 0.45 10.48 16.95
CA LEU A 502 1.29 9.33 16.64
C LEU A 502 2.05 9.62 15.33
N ILE A 503 3.38 9.46 15.37
CA ILE A 503 4.23 9.44 14.18
C ILE A 503 4.73 8.02 13.99
N VAL A 504 4.55 7.45 12.80
CA VAL A 504 5.06 6.14 12.38
C VAL A 504 5.93 6.35 11.14
N VAL A 505 7.10 5.71 11.10
CA VAL A 505 8.00 5.69 9.94
C VAL A 505 8.29 4.23 9.61
N THR A 506 8.08 3.82 8.36
CA THR A 506 8.40 2.47 7.89
C THR A 506 8.75 2.48 6.41
N ALA A 507 9.06 1.32 5.86
CA ALA A 507 9.02 1.04 4.43
C ALA A 507 7.88 0.05 4.12
N ASP A 508 7.56 -0.10 2.84
CA ASP A 508 6.61 -1.06 2.29
C ASP A 508 7.28 -2.38 1.91
N HIS A 509 8.53 -2.32 1.43
CA HIS A 509 9.42 -3.44 1.22
C HIS A 509 10.90 -3.02 1.31
N ASN A 510 11.80 -3.99 1.12
CA ASN A 510 13.24 -3.78 1.06
C ASN A 510 13.73 -3.94 -0.39
N HIS A 511 14.98 -3.56 -0.62
CA HIS A 511 15.68 -3.70 -1.89
C HIS A 511 17.03 -4.38 -1.72
N SER A 512 17.68 -4.62 -2.85
CA SER A 512 18.93 -5.39 -2.92
C SER A 512 20.19 -4.61 -2.55
N MET A 513 20.07 -3.31 -2.28
CA MET A 513 21.19 -2.42 -1.95
C MET A 513 21.84 -2.80 -0.61
N GLN A 514 23.18 -2.85 -0.61
CA GLN A 514 24.02 -3.06 0.57
C GLN A 514 25.22 -2.11 0.55
N ILE A 515 25.76 -1.79 1.72
CA ILE A 515 27.02 -1.03 1.84
C ILE A 515 28.14 -2.04 2.13
N ALA A 516 28.91 -2.40 1.11
CA ALA A 516 29.95 -3.42 1.21
C ALA A 516 31.27 -2.86 1.76
N GLY A 517 31.50 -1.56 1.64
CA GLY A 517 32.72 -0.88 2.05
C GLY A 517 32.77 0.55 1.51
N THR A 518 33.93 0.95 1.03
CA THR A 518 34.13 2.24 0.36
C THR A 518 34.80 2.08 -0.99
N HIS A 519 34.62 3.05 -1.88
CA HIS A 519 35.34 3.13 -3.15
C HIS A 519 36.31 4.31 -3.11
N ASP A 520 37.63 4.07 -3.15
CA ASP A 520 38.66 5.12 -3.06
C ASP A 520 39.30 5.40 -4.43
N LYS A 521 38.84 6.47 -5.07
CA LYS A 521 39.25 6.88 -6.43
C LYS A 521 40.69 7.34 -6.53
N ARG A 522 41.36 7.56 -5.39
CA ARG A 522 42.74 8.07 -5.35
C ARG A 522 43.77 6.95 -5.48
N GLU A 523 43.41 5.73 -5.11
CA GLU A 523 44.33 4.60 -4.98
C GLU A 523 44.35 3.70 -6.23
N ALA A 524 43.18 3.46 -6.84
CA ALA A 524 43.03 2.59 -8.01
C ALA A 524 41.77 2.95 -8.83
N ALA A 525 41.43 2.13 -9.83
CA ALA A 525 40.19 2.23 -10.60
C ALA A 525 39.47 0.88 -10.64
N GLY A 526 38.17 0.90 -10.97
CA GLY A 526 37.33 -0.30 -11.07
C GLY A 526 37.30 -1.08 -9.75
N ARG A 527 37.18 -2.42 -9.82
CA ARG A 527 37.07 -3.25 -8.60
C ARG A 527 38.28 -3.15 -7.68
N ALA A 528 39.46 -2.76 -8.19
CA ALA A 528 40.66 -2.61 -7.38
C ALA A 528 40.60 -1.42 -6.41
N ALA A 529 39.71 -0.44 -6.66
CA ALA A 529 39.46 0.69 -5.76
C ALA A 529 38.42 0.39 -4.66
N ASN A 530 37.74 -0.76 -4.73
CA ASN A 530 36.80 -1.18 -3.68
C ASN A 530 37.56 -1.60 -2.41
N GLY A 531 37.52 -0.74 -1.42
CA GLY A 531 38.03 -0.97 -0.07
C GLY A 531 37.09 -1.86 0.73
N VAL A 532 37.61 -3.00 1.20
CA VAL A 532 36.92 -3.95 2.09
C VAL A 532 37.67 -4.12 3.40
N TYR A 533 36.95 -4.46 4.48
CA TYR A 533 37.52 -4.63 5.83
C TYR A 533 38.40 -3.44 6.24
N GLY A 534 39.66 -3.67 6.63
CA GLY A 534 40.58 -2.61 7.05
C GLY A 534 40.99 -1.63 5.94
N ASN A 535 40.72 -1.97 4.67
CA ASN A 535 40.95 -1.08 3.53
C ASN A 535 39.72 -0.23 3.18
N ALA A 536 38.57 -0.47 3.82
CA ALA A 536 37.43 0.43 3.74
C ALA A 536 37.73 1.68 4.59
N ALA A 537 38.34 2.68 3.97
CA ALA A 537 38.61 3.96 4.61
C ALA A 537 37.28 4.63 5.03
N PHE A 538 37.33 5.67 5.88
CA PHE A 538 36.13 6.47 6.09
C PHE A 538 35.83 7.28 4.82
N PRO A 539 34.55 7.35 4.38
CA PRO A 539 34.20 8.12 3.20
C PRO A 539 34.42 9.62 3.45
N THR A 540 34.65 10.38 2.39
CA THR A 540 35.04 11.79 2.46
C THR A 540 33.91 12.76 2.13
N TYR A 541 32.65 12.32 2.26
CA TYR A 541 31.50 13.23 2.25
C TYR A 541 31.65 14.29 3.33
N ALA A 542 31.31 15.54 3.02
CA ALA A 542 31.34 16.65 3.94
C ALA A 542 30.14 17.55 3.70
N ASP A 543 29.41 17.87 4.76
CA ASP A 543 28.34 18.86 4.81
C ASP A 543 28.90 20.09 5.54
N ARG A 544 29.35 21.11 4.80
CA ARG A 544 29.99 22.29 5.40
C ARG A 544 29.01 23.41 5.68
N ASP A 545 27.90 23.47 4.94
CA ASP A 545 26.87 24.48 5.11
C ASP A 545 25.81 24.08 6.16
N GLY A 546 25.79 22.81 6.57
CA GLY A 546 24.94 22.26 7.62
C GLY A 546 23.51 22.02 7.17
N ASP A 547 23.25 21.91 5.86
CA ASP A 547 21.92 21.68 5.31
C ASP A 547 21.48 20.20 5.39
N GLY A 548 22.38 19.31 5.81
CA GLY A 548 22.15 17.89 5.99
C GLY A 548 22.50 17.03 4.77
N PHE A 549 22.99 17.61 3.67
CA PHE A 549 23.45 16.91 2.47
C PHE A 549 24.96 17.09 2.29
N PRO A 550 25.67 16.11 1.70
CA PRO A 550 27.05 16.32 1.31
C PRO A 550 27.19 17.45 0.28
N ASP A 551 28.18 18.34 0.43
CA ASP A 551 28.48 19.42 -0.54
C ASP A 551 28.86 18.88 -1.94
N ASP A 552 29.41 17.66 -1.98
CA ASP A 552 29.88 16.96 -3.17
C ASP A 552 29.26 15.55 -3.19
N PRO A 553 28.43 15.20 -4.18
CA PRO A 553 27.83 13.87 -4.30
C PRO A 553 28.85 12.80 -4.72
N ALA A 554 30.01 13.17 -5.26
CA ALA A 554 31.04 12.27 -5.77
C ALA A 554 32.43 12.57 -5.16
N PRO A 555 32.60 12.50 -3.82
CA PRO A 555 33.87 12.80 -3.17
C PRO A 555 34.96 11.75 -3.49
N ASP A 556 36.22 11.99 -3.09
CA ASP A 556 37.34 11.08 -3.35
C ASP A 556 37.13 9.63 -2.85
N VAL A 557 36.51 9.48 -1.67
CA VAL A 557 36.14 8.19 -1.07
C VAL A 557 34.64 8.12 -0.90
N GLU A 558 34.00 7.31 -1.73
CA GLU A 558 32.55 7.09 -1.79
C GLU A 558 32.15 5.85 -0.99
N LEU A 559 30.85 5.68 -0.72
CA LEU A 559 30.34 4.38 -0.27
C LEU A 559 30.38 3.39 -1.43
N PHE A 560 30.83 2.17 -1.17
CA PHE A 560 30.73 1.09 -2.14
C PHE A 560 29.38 0.38 -1.97
N PHE A 561 28.45 0.69 -2.87
CA PHE A 561 27.15 0.04 -2.97
C PHE A 561 27.27 -1.30 -3.69
N GLY A 562 26.74 -2.35 -3.07
CA GLY A 562 26.61 -3.68 -3.67
C GLY A 562 25.15 -4.09 -3.81
N TRP A 563 24.86 -4.92 -4.81
CA TRP A 563 23.49 -5.32 -5.15
C TRP A 563 23.38 -6.85 -5.11
N SER A 564 22.45 -7.38 -4.30
CA SER A 564 22.28 -8.83 -4.18
C SER A 564 21.56 -9.45 -5.38
N ASN A 565 20.74 -8.65 -6.08
CA ASN A 565 20.12 -9.02 -7.34
C ASN A 565 20.23 -7.87 -8.35
N HIS A 566 20.54 -8.17 -9.62
CA HIS A 566 20.74 -7.16 -10.66
C HIS A 566 20.78 -7.81 -12.07
N PRO A 567 20.56 -7.03 -13.14
CA PRO A 567 20.82 -7.45 -14.51
C PRO A 567 22.32 -7.53 -14.83
N ASP A 568 22.65 -8.02 -16.03
CA ASP A 568 23.96 -7.76 -16.64
C ASP A 568 24.12 -6.23 -16.81
N HIS A 569 25.19 -5.65 -16.27
CA HIS A 569 25.49 -4.22 -16.40
C HIS A 569 26.99 -3.97 -16.21
N SER A 570 27.51 -2.90 -16.78
CA SER A 570 28.85 -2.39 -16.50
C SER A 570 28.80 -1.46 -15.29
N ASP A 571 29.84 -1.49 -14.45
CA ASP A 571 29.90 -0.67 -13.23
C ASP A 571 31.35 -0.29 -12.92
N ASP A 572 31.61 1.02 -12.79
CA ASP A 572 32.90 1.56 -12.33
C ASP A 572 32.89 1.89 -10.83
N PHE A 573 31.74 1.69 -10.17
CA PHE A 573 31.43 1.94 -8.76
C PHE A 573 31.46 3.42 -8.34
N HIS A 574 31.40 4.34 -9.31
CA HIS A 574 31.29 5.77 -9.04
C HIS A 574 29.83 6.23 -9.08
N HIS A 575 29.56 7.36 -8.41
CA HIS A 575 28.33 8.09 -8.67
C HIS A 575 28.25 8.57 -10.13
N ASN A 576 27.16 8.20 -10.80
CA ASN A 576 26.82 8.68 -12.14
C ASN A 576 26.19 10.08 -12.08
N PRO A 577 26.83 11.12 -12.67
CA PRO A 577 26.30 12.49 -12.59
C PRO A 577 24.96 12.64 -13.33
N VAL A 578 24.74 11.85 -14.39
CA VAL A 578 23.49 11.79 -15.14
C VAL A 578 22.91 10.39 -14.99
N PHE A 579 21.63 10.31 -14.61
CA PHE A 579 20.93 9.05 -14.49
C PHE A 579 20.89 8.27 -15.81
N LYS A 580 21.22 6.97 -15.76
CA LYS A 580 21.10 6.04 -16.89
C LYS A 580 20.74 4.64 -16.39
N GLN A 581 19.88 3.95 -17.15
CA GLN A 581 19.48 2.57 -16.86
C GLN A 581 20.72 1.64 -16.87
N PRO A 582 20.82 0.67 -15.95
CA PRO A 582 21.93 -0.31 -15.92
C PRO A 582 21.90 -1.24 -17.13
N ALA A 583 20.70 -1.63 -17.56
CA ALA A 583 20.51 -2.52 -18.69
C ALA A 583 19.35 -2.03 -19.58
N LEU A 584 19.40 -2.42 -20.85
CA LEU A 584 18.38 -2.17 -21.86
C LEU A 584 17.92 -3.51 -22.43
N LEU A 585 16.73 -3.55 -23.03
CA LEU A 585 16.33 -4.74 -23.79
C LEU A 585 16.90 -4.72 -25.20
N ASP A 586 17.38 -5.88 -25.65
CA ASP A 586 17.68 -6.14 -27.06
C ASP A 586 16.42 -6.47 -27.88
N GLU A 587 16.60 -6.72 -29.18
CA GLU A 587 15.51 -7.06 -30.11
C GLU A 587 14.75 -8.34 -29.74
N ASP A 588 15.38 -9.24 -28.96
CA ASP A 588 14.80 -10.49 -28.47
C ASP A 588 14.13 -10.33 -27.08
N GLY A 589 14.10 -9.10 -26.54
CA GLY A 589 13.54 -8.80 -25.23
C GLY A 589 14.42 -9.27 -24.07
N ARG A 590 15.73 -9.41 -24.30
CA ARG A 590 16.71 -9.77 -23.27
C ARG A 590 17.42 -8.52 -22.76
N ALA A 591 17.52 -8.39 -21.45
CA ALA A 591 18.32 -7.39 -20.79
C ALA A 591 19.80 -7.59 -21.12
N VAL A 592 20.40 -6.54 -21.64
CA VAL A 592 21.82 -6.42 -21.97
C VAL A 592 22.36 -5.14 -21.33
N ASP A 593 23.64 -5.16 -20.97
CA ASP A 593 24.34 -4.00 -20.42
C ASP A 593 24.11 -2.73 -21.26
N ASN A 594 23.84 -1.61 -20.58
CA ASN A 594 23.80 -0.30 -21.20
C ASN A 594 25.22 0.29 -21.32
N PRO A 595 25.85 0.27 -22.50
CA PRO A 595 27.23 0.71 -22.66
C PRO A 595 27.42 2.22 -22.46
N GLU A 596 26.33 2.99 -22.42
CA GLU A 596 26.38 4.43 -22.20
C GLU A 596 26.40 4.82 -20.73
N ARG A 597 26.05 3.91 -19.82
CA ARG A 597 26.01 4.19 -18.38
C ARG A 597 27.43 4.39 -17.85
N ASP A 598 28.23 3.33 -17.90
CA ASP A 598 29.60 3.29 -17.37
C ASP A 598 30.55 2.85 -18.50
N PRO A 599 30.93 3.75 -19.43
CA PRO A 599 31.75 3.39 -20.58
C PRO A 599 33.13 2.92 -20.13
N ASP A 600 33.60 1.82 -20.71
CA ASP A 600 34.88 1.16 -20.40
C ASP A 600 34.95 0.51 -19.00
N ALA A 601 33.84 0.40 -18.28
CA ALA A 601 33.79 -0.22 -16.97
C ALA A 601 33.72 -1.75 -17.00
N GLU A 602 33.78 -2.39 -15.83
CA GLU A 602 33.80 -3.84 -15.71
C GLU A 602 32.38 -4.41 -15.77
N LEU A 603 32.15 -5.37 -16.68
CA LEU A 603 30.90 -6.12 -16.72
C LEU A 603 30.66 -6.88 -15.41
N GLN A 604 29.53 -6.58 -14.77
CA GLN A 604 28.91 -7.33 -13.70
C GLN A 604 27.89 -8.29 -14.31
N VAL A 605 28.08 -9.59 -14.08
CA VAL A 605 27.16 -10.63 -14.59
C VAL A 605 25.94 -10.70 -13.67
N GLY A 606 24.77 -10.47 -14.24
CA GLY A 606 23.47 -10.50 -13.58
C GLY A 606 23.04 -11.88 -13.12
N ASN A 607 22.10 -11.89 -12.19
CA ASN A 607 21.56 -13.09 -11.55
C ASN A 607 20.02 -13.17 -11.57
N LEU A 608 19.39 -12.20 -12.24
CA LEU A 608 17.94 -12.15 -12.46
C LEU A 608 17.54 -12.83 -13.78
N PRO A 609 16.23 -13.10 -13.97
CA PRO A 609 15.72 -13.49 -15.28
C PRO A 609 16.17 -12.52 -16.37
N PHE A 610 16.49 -13.05 -17.55
CA PHE A 610 17.07 -12.28 -18.65
C PHE A 610 16.15 -11.19 -19.23
N ASN A 611 14.94 -10.98 -18.72
CA ASN A 611 14.06 -9.89 -19.14
C ASN A 611 13.98 -8.76 -18.10
N GLN A 612 14.77 -8.83 -17.03
CA GLN A 612 14.83 -7.79 -16.01
C GLN A 612 15.96 -6.82 -16.35
N THR A 613 15.64 -5.54 -16.49
CA THR A 613 16.63 -4.47 -16.75
C THR A 613 17.06 -3.73 -15.48
N ASN A 614 16.53 -4.11 -14.32
CA ASN A 614 16.70 -3.46 -13.03
C ASN A 614 16.83 -4.52 -11.92
N CYS A 615 17.29 -4.14 -10.73
CA CYS A 615 17.05 -4.99 -9.57
C CYS A 615 15.56 -5.04 -9.22
N VAL A 616 15.17 -6.00 -8.40
CA VAL A 616 13.81 -6.17 -7.89
C VAL A 616 13.81 -6.10 -6.36
N HIS A 617 12.61 -5.90 -5.80
CA HIS A 617 12.41 -5.88 -4.36
C HIS A 617 12.91 -7.17 -3.70
N THR A 618 13.26 -7.06 -2.43
CA THR A 618 13.69 -8.19 -1.63
C THR A 618 12.76 -8.42 -0.43
N VAL A 619 12.90 -9.58 0.20
CA VAL A 619 11.90 -10.12 1.14
C VAL A 619 12.29 -9.93 2.61
N GLU A 620 13.46 -9.35 2.88
CA GLU A 620 13.91 -9.09 4.23
C GLU A 620 13.00 -8.08 4.93
N ASP A 621 12.81 -8.29 6.23
CA ASP A 621 12.00 -7.41 7.07
C ASP A 621 12.50 -5.95 7.01
N VAL A 622 11.57 -5.02 7.03
CA VAL A 622 11.86 -3.58 7.05
C VAL A 622 11.79 -3.03 8.48
N SER A 623 12.47 -1.89 8.73
CA SER A 623 12.39 -1.24 10.05
C SER A 623 11.10 -0.44 10.19
N VAL A 624 10.50 -0.45 11.39
CA VAL A 624 9.46 0.51 11.78
C VAL A 624 9.93 1.31 12.98
N PHE A 625 9.65 2.61 12.99
CA PHE A 625 9.96 3.56 14.05
C PHE A 625 8.69 4.31 14.45
N ALA A 626 8.50 4.59 15.74
CA ALA A 626 7.31 5.31 16.18
C ALA A 626 7.55 6.22 17.40
N SER A 627 6.76 7.28 17.52
CA SER A 627 6.68 8.16 18.70
C SER A 627 5.28 8.72 18.90
N GLY A 628 4.94 9.02 20.15
CA GLY A 628 3.62 9.55 20.51
C GLY A 628 2.67 8.49 21.07
N PRO A 629 1.39 8.79 21.24
CA PRO A 629 0.43 7.88 21.86
C PRO A 629 0.29 6.57 21.08
N GLY A 630 0.39 5.44 21.77
CA GLY A 630 0.35 4.10 21.16
C GLY A 630 1.65 3.63 20.50
N ALA A 631 2.69 4.47 20.44
CA ALA A 631 3.94 4.12 19.76
C ALA A 631 4.66 2.87 20.32
N ALA A 632 4.39 2.49 21.57
CA ALA A 632 4.94 1.27 22.18
C ALA A 632 4.52 -0.03 21.45
N ARG A 633 3.44 -0.02 20.66
CA ARG A 633 3.02 -1.15 19.82
C ARG A 633 4.02 -1.49 18.71
N PHE A 634 4.90 -0.55 18.33
CA PHE A 634 5.85 -0.69 17.23
C PHE A 634 7.25 -1.15 17.69
N ASN A 635 7.34 -1.81 18.86
CA ASN A 635 8.60 -2.21 19.48
C ASN A 635 8.85 -3.74 19.43
N ALA A 636 8.47 -4.37 18.33
CA ALA A 636 8.58 -5.82 18.12
C ALA A 636 8.69 -6.15 16.62
N PHE A 637 8.78 -7.44 16.30
CA PHE A 637 8.43 -7.91 14.96
C PHE A 637 6.90 -7.86 14.79
N LEU A 638 6.45 -7.30 13.68
CA LEU A 638 5.05 -7.19 13.30
C LEU A 638 4.85 -7.76 11.89
N ASP A 639 3.73 -8.45 11.66
CA ASP A 639 3.25 -8.60 10.30
C ASP A 639 2.77 -7.24 9.78
N ASN A 640 2.93 -6.92 8.49
CA ASN A 640 2.53 -5.62 7.96
C ASN A 640 1.05 -5.27 8.26
N THR A 641 0.16 -6.24 8.35
CA THR A 641 -1.25 -6.02 8.73
C THR A 641 -1.42 -5.48 10.14
N GLU A 642 -0.50 -5.74 11.06
CA GLU A 642 -0.59 -5.27 12.45
C GLU A 642 -0.38 -3.75 12.59
N LEU A 643 0.18 -3.07 11.58
CA LEU A 643 0.30 -1.61 11.62
C LEU A 643 -1.07 -0.93 11.54
N PHE A 644 -2.01 -1.49 10.76
CA PHE A 644 -3.42 -1.05 10.76
C PHE A 644 -4.00 -1.14 12.18
N PHE A 645 -3.84 -2.29 12.83
CA PHE A 645 -4.37 -2.51 14.18
C PHE A 645 -3.68 -1.62 15.22
N ALA A 646 -2.37 -1.41 15.12
CA ALA A 646 -1.65 -0.50 16.02
C ALA A 646 -2.11 0.96 15.87
N MET A 647 -2.40 1.42 14.65
CA MET A 647 -2.95 2.75 14.38
C MET A 647 -4.38 2.91 14.92
N THR A 648 -5.23 1.90 14.73
CA THR A 648 -6.61 1.92 15.25
C THR A 648 -6.65 1.84 16.78
N ASP A 649 -5.76 1.06 17.40
CA ASP A 649 -5.54 1.03 18.86
C ASP A 649 -5.11 2.41 19.38
N SER A 650 -4.15 3.06 18.72
CA SER A 650 -3.66 4.40 19.09
C SER A 650 -4.79 5.43 19.11
N LEU A 651 -5.69 5.35 18.14
CA LEU A 651 -6.84 6.24 18.03
C LEU A 651 -7.95 5.92 19.04
N ASP A 652 -7.97 4.76 19.70
CA ASP A 652 -9.15 4.22 20.41
C ASP A 652 -10.35 4.06 19.46
N LEU A 653 -10.11 3.54 18.24
CA LEU A 653 -11.10 3.55 17.18
C LEU A 653 -12.29 2.62 17.49
N SER A 654 -13.46 3.23 17.62
CA SER A 654 -14.74 2.53 17.75
C SER A 654 -15.61 2.88 16.55
N VAL A 655 -16.06 1.84 15.85
CA VAL A 655 -16.91 1.94 14.67
C VAL A 655 -18.32 1.60 15.15
N ALA A 656 -19.13 2.63 15.42
CA ALA A 656 -20.54 2.44 15.71
C ALA A 656 -21.31 2.19 14.40
N ASP A 657 -22.35 1.34 14.46
CA ASP A 657 -23.32 1.14 13.37
C ASP A 657 -24.18 2.38 13.11
#